data_AF-A0A7N0UHB7-F1
#
_entry.id   AF-A0A7N0UHB7-F1
#
_cell.length_a   1.000
_cell.length_b   1.000
_cell.length_c   1.000
_cell.angle_alpha   90.00
_cell.angle_beta   90.00
_cell.angle_gamma   90.00
#
_symmetry.space_group_name_H-M   'P 1'
#
loop_
_entity.id
_entity.type
_entity.pdbx_description
1 polymer ?
#
loop_
_entity_poly.entity_id
_entity_poly.type
_entity_poly.pdbx_seq_one_letter_code
_entity_poly.pdbx_strand_id
1 'polypeptide(L)'
;MRRTLLTRRSPPLSVFRRWTSTASPSASITQPELQQREARNESEPQARVDRSLIKSVASMLSGSKGRYVQCAKLLQRLTAQDFDEVFFEIRKSLNPKTALNFFYYVSKSCEFRFSVRSCCVLISLLVSSDALVSARVLLIRLIDRKLSVNFSDIGKRHLEIAREVLKLCREDVDGLSVEVLDLLVHVYCTQFKTLGMGNAVEVFRLFALENLFPSLKTCNFLLGTLVKKDQFVKSYEVFELVCRGLTPDVYTFSTAISMFCRGGRLKDAVELFSRMEELGVAPNAVTYNNLLSGLCKNEDLDEAFRYKEKMTASGVEPCLVTYCILINGLMKSESFSDAYLIFSEMLSKGFSPNEVVYNTLIDGLCRTGSHSDALKIKDDMVSRGLHLNSVALDALVQGFISRGKLAEAESLVAEMLQRSSYADPSVFNLVVGQLCKESKYDTALRLVWKIISYNLKPNQGLLTTLMVGLCEEDKHSKAMELWFQLSEKSLTANVVTSNALIHGLCKASRFQDAIIIIKEMLALGLKMDRVTYNTLLSGCCMEGKVEEGFRIKDEMIRQGIEPDIFTYNQLLYGLAYTGKIEEAKKVLNEFEAVGIFPDIYSYGIMLDGYCRVGDIEEADRFFSEIVAKKLELNVVIYNILVYAYCRKGNIESACRLLGDMKSKRISPSLVTYSALIYGMSNVCDFQGAKTLFDEMRAEGLMPNVVSYTALISGYCKAGLMQEVKIVLQEMLKYEVRPNLITYTVIINGYCLLGDMKQACVILGQMFKNGILPDPVTYRVLVKGIQKGGQLVDGLHLGDTLIEAGNESDVITYTSLIDSWMQSLTSTDEGLR
;
A
#
# COMPACT_ATOMS: atom_id res chain seq x y z
N MET A 1 -3.59 -3.28 15.03
CA MET A 1 -4.60 -4.16 14.37
C MET A 1 -3.89 -5.40 13.82
N ARG A 2 -4.28 -6.56 14.36
CA ARG A 2 -3.65 -7.87 14.13
C ARG A 2 -3.92 -8.38 12.70
N ARG A 3 -2.87 -8.83 12.00
CA ARG A 3 -2.95 -9.61 10.76
C ARG A 3 -3.46 -11.02 11.08
N THR A 4 -4.69 -11.31 10.69
CA THR A 4 -5.27 -12.65 10.71
C THR A 4 -4.75 -13.43 9.50
N LEU A 5 -3.62 -14.12 9.65
CA LEU A 5 -3.21 -15.16 8.71
C LEU A 5 -4.02 -16.43 9.00
N LEU A 6 -4.90 -16.77 8.06
CA LEU A 6 -5.62 -18.04 8.00
C LEU A 6 -4.63 -19.20 7.89
N THR A 7 -4.21 -19.73 9.03
CA THR A 7 -3.56 -21.03 9.16
C THR A 7 -4.63 -22.13 8.99
N ARG A 8 -4.94 -22.50 7.74
CA ARG A 8 -5.53 -23.83 7.50
C ARG A 8 -4.42 -24.87 7.68
N ARG A 9 -4.38 -25.46 8.87
CA ARG A 9 -3.60 -26.67 9.18
C ARG A 9 -4.00 -27.79 8.21
N SER A 10 -3.14 -28.12 7.26
CA SER A 10 -3.08 -29.45 6.63
C SER A 10 -2.42 -30.44 7.60
N PRO A 11 -2.76 -31.74 7.55
CA PRO A 11 -2.35 -32.69 8.58
C PRO A 11 -0.83 -32.98 8.52
N PRO A 12 -0.22 -33.41 9.64
CA PRO A 12 1.18 -33.81 9.68
C PRO A 12 1.42 -35.10 8.87
N LEU A 13 2.63 -35.18 8.31
CA LEU A 13 3.13 -36.29 7.51
C LEU A 13 3.15 -37.61 8.32
N SER A 14 2.25 -38.53 7.97
CA SER A 14 2.30 -39.93 8.40
C SER A 14 2.66 -40.88 7.24
N VAL A 15 3.15 -40.36 6.10
CA VAL A 15 3.27 -41.14 4.85
C VAL A 15 4.70 -41.62 4.56
N PHE A 16 5.74 -41.07 5.21
CA PHE A 16 7.13 -41.42 4.91
C PHE A 16 7.63 -42.76 5.49
N ARG A 17 6.83 -43.45 6.33
CA ARG A 17 7.20 -44.77 6.89
C ARG A 17 7.05 -45.97 5.94
N ARG A 18 6.45 -45.81 4.75
CA ARG A 18 6.13 -46.96 3.86
C ARG A 18 7.22 -47.36 2.86
N TRP A 19 8.36 -46.69 2.85
CA TRP A 19 9.40 -46.87 1.82
C TRP A 19 10.59 -47.75 2.24
N THR A 20 10.48 -48.48 3.36
CA THR A 20 11.60 -49.24 3.94
C THR A 20 11.44 -50.77 4.00
N SER A 21 10.39 -51.39 3.43
CA SER A 21 10.30 -52.87 3.43
C SER A 21 10.49 -53.49 2.04
N THR A 22 11.68 -54.03 1.83
CA THR A 22 12.06 -55.21 1.03
C THR A 22 10.94 -56.03 0.35
N ALA A 23 11.14 -56.40 -0.93
CA ALA A 23 11.25 -57.81 -1.40
C ALA A 23 10.92 -57.95 -2.92
N SER A 24 11.87 -58.47 -3.69
CA SER A 24 11.60 -59.47 -4.74
C SER A 24 11.17 -60.78 -4.06
N PRO A 25 10.37 -61.71 -4.64
CA PRO A 25 10.56 -62.28 -5.99
C PRO A 25 9.27 -62.70 -6.76
N SER A 26 9.50 -63.19 -7.99
CA SER A 26 8.66 -64.05 -8.84
C SER A 26 7.47 -64.79 -8.22
N ALA A 27 6.31 -64.79 -8.89
CA ALA A 27 5.49 -66.00 -9.14
C ALA A 27 4.27 -65.70 -10.04
N SER A 28 4.01 -66.67 -10.92
CA SER A 28 2.87 -66.89 -11.79
C SER A 28 1.49 -66.62 -11.17
N ILE A 29 0.63 -65.90 -11.89
CA ILE A 29 -0.80 -65.78 -11.58
C ILE A 29 -1.56 -66.77 -12.46
N THR A 30 -2.01 -67.85 -11.83
CA THR A 30 -3.11 -68.71 -12.28
C THR A 30 -4.44 -67.96 -12.20
N GLN A 31 -5.23 -68.05 -13.27
CA GLN A 31 -6.64 -67.67 -13.31
C GLN A 31 -7.46 -68.41 -12.24
N PRO A 32 -8.58 -67.82 -11.82
CA PRO A 32 -9.81 -68.61 -11.80
C PRO A 32 -10.95 -67.92 -12.55
N GLU A 33 -11.61 -68.74 -13.36
CA GLU A 33 -12.92 -68.52 -13.95
C GLU A 33 -14.00 -68.40 -12.86
N LEU A 34 -14.97 -67.52 -13.11
CA LEU A 34 -16.32 -67.62 -12.55
C LEU A 34 -17.31 -67.42 -13.70
N GLN A 35 -17.95 -68.52 -14.07
CA GLN A 35 -18.98 -68.63 -15.11
C GLN A 35 -20.38 -68.27 -14.58
N GLN A 36 -21.12 -67.54 -15.43
CA GLN A 36 -22.53 -67.73 -15.83
C GLN A 36 -23.69 -67.66 -14.81
N ARG A 37 -24.61 -66.69 -15.05
CA ARG A 37 -25.96 -66.90 -15.62
C ARG A 37 -26.67 -65.55 -15.84
N GLU A 38 -27.01 -65.21 -17.09
CA GLU A 38 -28.37 -65.17 -17.68
C GLU A 38 -29.32 -64.14 -17.03
N ALA A 39 -30.12 -63.31 -17.70
CA ALA A 39 -30.33 -62.91 -19.10
C ALA A 39 -31.35 -61.75 -19.04
N ARG A 40 -31.29 -60.77 -19.94
CA ARG A 40 -32.50 -60.08 -20.49
C ARG A 40 -32.13 -59.25 -21.70
N ASN A 41 -32.75 -59.63 -22.82
CA ASN A 41 -32.74 -58.98 -24.12
C ASN A 41 -33.15 -57.51 -24.01
N GLU A 42 -32.35 -56.62 -24.58
CA GLU A 42 -32.87 -55.53 -25.42
C GLU A 42 -32.03 -55.47 -26.69
N SER A 43 -32.72 -55.80 -27.78
CA SER A 43 -32.29 -55.73 -29.16
C SER A 43 -32.14 -54.28 -29.61
N GLU A 44 -30.98 -53.89 -30.15
CA GLU A 44 -30.82 -52.76 -31.08
C GLU A 44 -29.41 -52.84 -31.74
N PRO A 45 -29.21 -52.26 -32.94
CA PRO A 45 -28.71 -53.01 -34.09
C PRO A 45 -27.19 -52.89 -34.29
N GLN A 46 -26.56 -54.02 -34.60
CA GLN A 46 -25.23 -54.08 -35.21
C GLN A 46 -25.28 -53.44 -36.61
N ALA A 47 -24.94 -52.16 -36.71
CA ALA A 47 -24.64 -51.55 -37.99
C ALA A 47 -23.30 -52.12 -38.50
N ARG A 48 -23.39 -53.07 -39.43
CA ARG A 48 -22.26 -53.50 -40.28
C ARG A 48 -21.67 -52.26 -40.95
N VAL A 49 -20.47 -51.85 -40.55
CA VAL A 49 -19.65 -50.95 -41.36
C VAL A 49 -19.37 -51.64 -42.69
N ASP A 50 -19.82 -51.00 -43.77
CA ASP A 50 -19.77 -51.55 -45.12
C ASP A 50 -18.30 -51.65 -45.58
N ARG A 51 -17.76 -52.87 -45.76
CA ARG A 51 -16.35 -53.09 -46.18
C ARG A 51 -16.00 -52.39 -47.51
N SER A 52 -17.01 -52.04 -48.30
CA SER A 52 -16.89 -51.23 -49.52
C SER A 52 -16.48 -49.78 -49.20
N LEU A 53 -17.06 -49.18 -48.16
CA LEU A 53 -16.78 -47.82 -47.67
C LEU A 53 -15.38 -47.71 -47.08
N ILE A 54 -14.94 -48.70 -46.28
CA ILE A 54 -13.58 -48.78 -45.74
C ILE A 54 -12.54 -48.81 -46.87
N LYS A 55 -12.75 -49.65 -47.90
CA LYS A 55 -11.86 -49.71 -49.08
C LYS A 55 -11.88 -48.41 -49.90
N SER A 56 -13.03 -47.77 -50.07
CA SER A 56 -13.14 -46.48 -50.75
C SER A 56 -12.41 -45.37 -50.00
N VAL A 57 -12.57 -45.26 -48.67
CA VAL A 57 -11.87 -44.28 -47.84
C VAL A 57 -10.36 -44.55 -47.80
N ALA A 58 -9.93 -45.81 -47.64
CA ALA A 58 -8.52 -46.20 -47.67
C ALA A 58 -7.84 -45.91 -49.03
N SER A 59 -8.52 -46.21 -50.14
CA SER A 59 -8.01 -45.94 -51.50
C SER A 59 -7.94 -44.45 -51.87
N MET A 60 -8.70 -43.60 -51.17
CA MET A 60 -8.72 -42.16 -51.40
C MET A 60 -7.74 -41.40 -50.51
N LEU A 61 -7.43 -41.91 -49.31
CA LEU A 61 -6.39 -41.38 -48.43
C LEU A 61 -4.96 -41.76 -48.88
N SER A 62 -4.81 -42.77 -49.74
CA SER A 62 -3.54 -43.16 -50.37
C SER A 62 -3.25 -42.46 -51.71
N GLY A 63 -4.22 -41.73 -52.28
CA GLY A 63 -4.09 -41.05 -53.58
C GLY A 63 -3.57 -39.61 -53.51
N SER A 64 -2.83 -39.17 -54.53
CA SER A 64 -2.30 -37.80 -54.64
C SER A 64 -3.40 -36.76 -54.88
N LYS A 65 -3.47 -35.76 -53.98
CA LYS A 65 -4.08 -34.40 -54.03
C LYS A 65 -5.41 -34.10 -54.77
N GLY A 66 -6.10 -35.05 -55.39
CA GLY A 66 -7.21 -34.76 -56.33
C GLY A 66 -8.61 -35.26 -55.99
N ARG A 67 -8.82 -36.03 -54.91
CA ARG A 67 -10.12 -36.69 -54.63
C ARG A 67 -10.92 -36.13 -53.44
N TYR A 68 -10.48 -35.01 -52.86
CA TYR A 68 -11.11 -34.43 -51.67
C TYR A 68 -12.58 -34.00 -51.89
N VAL A 69 -12.94 -33.58 -53.11
CA VAL A 69 -14.30 -33.16 -53.49
C VAL A 69 -15.29 -34.34 -53.53
N GLN A 70 -14.84 -35.55 -53.90
CA GLN A 70 -15.67 -36.76 -53.87
C GLN A 70 -15.87 -37.27 -52.43
N CYS A 71 -14.87 -37.09 -51.54
CA CYS A 71 -15.02 -37.37 -50.11
C CYS A 71 -16.07 -36.49 -49.44
N ALA A 72 -16.24 -35.23 -49.85
CA ALA A 72 -17.23 -34.32 -49.27
C ALA A 72 -18.68 -34.84 -49.38
N LYS A 73 -19.01 -35.51 -50.50
CA LYS A 73 -20.34 -36.14 -50.71
C LYS A 73 -20.53 -37.41 -49.87
N LEU A 74 -19.46 -38.13 -49.56
CA LEU A 74 -19.49 -39.33 -48.70
C LEU A 74 -19.54 -38.97 -47.21
N LEU A 75 -18.87 -37.88 -46.81
CA LEU A 75 -18.88 -37.36 -45.44
C LEU A 75 -20.24 -36.83 -45.01
N GLN A 76 -21.10 -36.38 -45.94
CA GLN A 76 -22.50 -36.04 -45.65
C GLN A 76 -23.36 -37.25 -45.21
N ARG A 77 -22.89 -38.48 -45.45
CA ARG A 77 -23.62 -39.73 -45.16
C ARG A 77 -23.07 -40.51 -43.96
N LEU A 78 -21.99 -40.02 -43.33
CA LEU A 78 -21.31 -40.69 -42.22
C LEU A 78 -21.49 -39.89 -40.94
N THR A 79 -21.78 -40.56 -39.83
CA THR A 79 -21.69 -39.93 -38.51
C THR A 79 -20.23 -39.87 -38.04
N ALA A 80 -19.95 -39.04 -37.03
CA ALA A 80 -18.61 -38.96 -36.44
C ALA A 80 -18.15 -40.31 -35.84
N GLN A 81 -19.09 -41.15 -35.37
CA GLN A 81 -18.80 -42.48 -34.83
C GLN A 81 -18.45 -43.49 -35.92
N ASP A 82 -19.18 -43.48 -37.05
CA ASP A 82 -18.87 -44.36 -38.19
C ASP A 82 -17.48 -44.05 -38.77
N PHE A 83 -17.09 -42.77 -38.77
CA PHE A 83 -15.76 -42.36 -39.22
C PHE A 83 -14.64 -42.83 -38.27
N ASP A 84 -14.89 -42.86 -36.96
CA ASP A 84 -13.89 -43.31 -35.97
C ASP A 84 -13.53 -44.78 -36.13
N GLU A 85 -14.52 -45.65 -36.34
CA GLU A 85 -14.31 -47.08 -36.53
C GLU A 85 -13.52 -47.34 -37.82
N VAL A 86 -13.92 -46.68 -38.92
CA VAL A 86 -13.23 -46.78 -40.22
C VAL A 86 -11.79 -46.25 -40.13
N PHE A 87 -11.57 -45.12 -39.47
CA PHE A 87 -10.24 -44.51 -39.35
C PHE A 87 -9.31 -45.35 -38.46
N PHE A 88 -9.84 -45.93 -37.38
CA PHE A 88 -9.08 -46.82 -36.50
C PHE A 88 -8.65 -48.11 -37.21
N GLU A 89 -9.49 -48.70 -38.07
CA GLU A 89 -9.11 -49.89 -38.86
C GLU A 89 -8.04 -49.59 -39.92
N ILE A 90 -8.13 -48.44 -40.61
CA ILE A 90 -7.22 -48.10 -41.72
C ILE A 90 -5.86 -47.54 -41.21
N ARG A 91 -5.76 -47.19 -39.92
CA ARG A 91 -4.62 -46.47 -39.29
C ARG A 91 -3.22 -46.97 -39.70
N LYS A 92 -3.03 -48.29 -39.83
CA LYS A 92 -1.73 -48.92 -40.15
C LYS A 92 -1.28 -48.76 -41.60
N SER A 93 -2.18 -48.38 -42.50
CA SER A 93 -1.95 -48.30 -43.95
C SER A 93 -1.86 -46.86 -44.49
N LEU A 94 -2.03 -45.86 -43.63
CA LEU A 94 -2.17 -44.46 -44.01
C LEU A 94 -0.85 -43.70 -44.02
N ASN A 95 -0.70 -42.77 -44.97
CA ASN A 95 0.33 -41.75 -44.90
C ASN A 95 -0.12 -40.63 -43.93
N PRO A 96 0.61 -40.37 -42.83
CA PRO A 96 0.22 -39.39 -41.81
C PRO A 96 0.07 -37.96 -42.34
N LYS A 97 0.92 -37.55 -43.31
CA LYS A 97 0.86 -36.20 -43.90
C LYS A 97 -0.36 -36.02 -44.79
N THR A 98 -0.75 -37.07 -45.52
CA THR A 98 -1.97 -37.05 -46.35
C THR A 98 -3.22 -37.06 -45.47
N ALA A 99 -3.23 -37.84 -44.39
CA ALA A 99 -4.31 -37.84 -43.41
C ALA A 99 -4.47 -36.47 -42.72
N LEU A 100 -3.38 -35.79 -42.36
CA LEU A 100 -3.44 -34.45 -41.79
C LEU A 100 -4.03 -33.40 -42.75
N ASN A 101 -3.60 -33.41 -44.01
CA ASN A 101 -4.14 -32.52 -45.04
C ASN A 101 -5.64 -32.77 -45.28
N PHE A 102 -6.06 -34.02 -45.21
CA PHE A 102 -7.46 -34.41 -45.28
C PHE A 102 -8.28 -33.82 -44.12
N PHE A 103 -7.81 -33.97 -42.87
CA PHE A 103 -8.48 -33.39 -41.69
C PHE A 103 -8.63 -31.86 -41.79
N TYR A 104 -7.60 -31.15 -42.29
CA TYR A 104 -7.68 -29.71 -42.49
C TYR A 104 -8.62 -29.30 -43.62
N TYR A 105 -8.63 -30.03 -44.74
CA TYR A 105 -9.54 -29.76 -45.85
C TYR A 105 -11.00 -29.95 -45.41
N VAL A 106 -11.31 -31.08 -44.78
CA VAL A 106 -12.67 -31.43 -44.35
C VAL A 106 -13.18 -30.46 -43.28
N SER A 107 -12.33 -30.08 -42.31
CA SER A 107 -12.72 -29.10 -41.29
C SER A 107 -12.97 -27.70 -41.87
N LYS A 108 -12.36 -27.33 -43.01
CA LYS A 108 -12.49 -25.99 -43.61
C LYS A 108 -13.57 -25.93 -44.70
N SER A 109 -13.79 -27.01 -45.43
CA SER A 109 -14.64 -27.04 -46.62
C SER A 109 -15.99 -27.74 -46.43
N CYS A 110 -16.18 -28.53 -45.37
CA CYS A 110 -17.38 -29.37 -45.23
C CYS A 110 -18.14 -29.21 -43.90
N GLU A 111 -17.73 -28.29 -43.00
CA GLU A 111 -18.29 -28.10 -41.63
C GLU A 111 -18.42 -29.39 -40.78
N PHE A 112 -17.79 -30.49 -41.20
CA PHE A 112 -17.87 -31.77 -40.54
C PHE A 112 -17.20 -31.71 -39.16
N ARG A 113 -17.87 -32.26 -38.15
CA ARG A 113 -17.37 -32.32 -36.77
C ARG A 113 -16.73 -33.68 -36.51
N PHE A 114 -15.41 -33.69 -36.40
CA PHE A 114 -14.68 -34.90 -36.02
C PHE A 114 -14.93 -35.27 -34.55
N SER A 115 -14.65 -36.52 -34.18
CA SER A 115 -14.61 -36.91 -32.78
C SER A 115 -13.23 -36.63 -32.16
N VAL A 116 -13.17 -36.64 -30.83
CA VAL A 116 -11.91 -36.56 -30.09
C VAL A 116 -11.02 -37.79 -30.36
N ARG A 117 -11.62 -38.98 -30.57
CA ARG A 117 -10.92 -40.25 -30.80
C ARG A 117 -10.17 -40.26 -32.14
N SER A 118 -10.83 -39.91 -33.24
CA SER A 118 -10.17 -39.83 -34.56
C SER A 118 -9.02 -38.83 -34.59
N CYS A 119 -9.14 -37.70 -33.90
CA CYS A 119 -8.04 -36.74 -33.75
C CYS A 119 -6.87 -37.31 -32.93
N CYS A 120 -7.14 -38.02 -31.83
CA CYS A 120 -6.09 -38.63 -31.00
C CYS A 120 -5.37 -39.79 -31.72
N VAL A 121 -6.08 -40.58 -32.54
CA VAL A 121 -5.49 -41.60 -33.40
C VAL A 121 -4.55 -40.95 -34.43
N LEU A 122 -4.94 -39.84 -35.05
CA LEU A 122 -4.09 -39.11 -35.99
C LEU A 122 -2.84 -38.52 -35.30
N ILE A 123 -2.99 -37.97 -34.09
CA ILE A 123 -1.85 -37.48 -33.30
C ILE A 123 -0.88 -38.64 -33.01
N SER A 124 -1.40 -39.80 -32.62
CA SER A 124 -0.57 -40.99 -32.34
C SER A 124 0.18 -41.44 -33.60
N LEU A 125 -0.49 -41.53 -34.76
CA LEU A 125 0.15 -41.87 -36.04
C LEU A 125 1.22 -40.87 -36.48
N LEU A 126 1.00 -39.56 -36.26
CA LEU A 126 1.96 -38.51 -36.59
C LEU A 126 3.20 -38.59 -35.69
N VAL A 127 3.04 -38.94 -34.43
CA VAL A 127 4.15 -39.17 -33.48
C VAL A 127 4.94 -40.41 -33.90
N SER A 128 4.26 -41.52 -34.24
CA SER A 128 4.91 -42.75 -34.76
C SER A 128 5.71 -42.57 -36.04
N SER A 129 5.47 -41.49 -36.78
CA SER A 129 6.12 -41.19 -38.06
C SER A 129 7.14 -40.06 -37.97
N ASP A 130 7.60 -39.71 -36.76
CA ASP A 130 8.53 -38.62 -36.44
C ASP A 130 8.09 -37.23 -36.94
N ALA A 131 6.77 -37.03 -37.10
CA ALA A 131 6.17 -35.77 -37.53
C ALA A 131 5.70 -34.92 -36.33
N LEU A 132 6.55 -34.78 -35.32
CA LEU A 132 6.23 -34.13 -34.02
C LEU A 132 5.71 -32.69 -34.17
N VAL A 133 6.25 -31.91 -35.12
CA VAL A 133 5.80 -30.54 -35.38
C VAL A 133 4.34 -30.54 -35.87
N SER A 134 4.00 -31.47 -36.76
CA SER A 134 2.65 -31.61 -37.29
C SER A 134 1.66 -32.09 -36.23
N ALA A 135 2.07 -33.05 -35.40
CA ALA A 135 1.28 -33.52 -34.24
C ALA A 135 1.03 -32.38 -33.24
N ARG A 136 2.06 -31.59 -32.94
CA ARG A 136 1.97 -30.42 -32.04
C ARG A 136 0.98 -29.38 -32.56
N VAL A 137 1.04 -29.02 -33.84
CA VAL A 137 0.13 -28.02 -34.43
C VAL A 137 -1.32 -28.53 -34.45
N LEU A 138 -1.54 -29.82 -34.75
CA LEU A 138 -2.86 -30.43 -34.71
C LEU A 138 -3.44 -30.39 -33.30
N LEU A 139 -2.63 -30.75 -32.28
CA LEU A 139 -3.04 -30.71 -30.88
C LEU A 139 -3.35 -29.29 -30.40
N ILE A 140 -2.56 -28.28 -30.79
CA ILE A 140 -2.85 -26.88 -30.49
C ILE A 140 -4.18 -26.46 -31.10
N ARG A 141 -4.44 -26.81 -32.38
CA ARG A 141 -5.71 -26.48 -33.04
C ARG A 141 -6.92 -27.19 -32.43
N LEU A 142 -6.74 -28.42 -31.96
CA LEU A 142 -7.74 -29.17 -31.20
C LEU A 142 -8.08 -28.45 -29.88
N ILE A 143 -7.07 -27.97 -29.16
CA ILE A 143 -7.26 -27.25 -27.88
C ILE A 143 -7.77 -25.81 -28.10
N ASP A 144 -7.36 -25.11 -29.17
CA ASP A 144 -7.81 -23.74 -29.50
C ASP A 144 -9.18 -23.68 -30.20
N ARG A 145 -9.84 -24.83 -30.43
CA ARG A 145 -11.11 -24.94 -31.16
C ARG A 145 -11.06 -24.43 -32.61
N LYS A 146 -9.87 -24.38 -33.20
CA LYS A 146 -9.69 -24.07 -34.63
C LYS A 146 -9.97 -25.29 -35.51
N LEU A 147 -10.17 -26.45 -34.89
CA LEU A 147 -10.66 -27.68 -35.53
C LEU A 147 -12.09 -27.96 -35.04
N SER A 148 -12.99 -28.25 -35.98
CA SER A 148 -14.40 -28.54 -35.70
C SER A 148 -14.52 -29.95 -35.08
N VAL A 149 -14.64 -30.04 -33.75
CA VAL A 149 -14.68 -31.32 -32.99
C VAL A 149 -15.84 -31.31 -31.99
N ASN A 150 -16.53 -32.44 -31.86
CA ASN A 150 -17.59 -32.64 -30.86
C ASN A 150 -16.98 -32.95 -29.49
N PHE A 151 -17.03 -31.99 -28.56
CA PHE A 151 -16.71 -32.19 -27.14
C PHE A 151 -17.99 -32.35 -26.34
N SER A 152 -18.00 -33.25 -25.36
CA SER A 152 -19.15 -33.50 -24.47
C SER A 152 -19.31 -32.41 -23.41
N ASP A 153 -18.19 -31.88 -22.88
CA ASP A 153 -18.18 -30.76 -21.93
C ASP A 153 -17.07 -29.76 -22.32
N ILE A 154 -17.51 -28.54 -22.67
CA ILE A 154 -16.66 -27.44 -23.13
C ILE A 154 -15.62 -27.02 -22.05
N GLY A 155 -15.94 -27.20 -20.76
CA GLY A 155 -15.07 -26.87 -19.63
C GLY A 155 -14.03 -27.95 -19.28
N LYS A 156 -14.25 -29.21 -19.68
CA LYS A 156 -13.40 -30.38 -19.31
C LYS A 156 -12.71 -31.06 -20.49
N ARG A 157 -12.63 -30.39 -21.63
CA ARG A 157 -12.00 -30.87 -22.87
C ARG A 157 -10.60 -31.49 -22.71
N HIS A 158 -9.77 -30.97 -21.80
CA HIS A 158 -8.42 -31.50 -21.55
C HIS A 158 -8.46 -32.90 -20.92
N LEU A 159 -9.46 -33.18 -20.08
CA LEU A 159 -9.69 -34.49 -19.50
C LEU A 159 -10.28 -35.46 -20.53
N GLU A 160 -11.14 -34.99 -21.43
CA GLU A 160 -11.70 -35.82 -22.51
C GLU A 160 -10.62 -36.27 -23.49
N ILE A 161 -9.74 -35.35 -23.92
CA ILE A 161 -8.56 -35.68 -24.74
C ILE A 161 -7.63 -36.65 -23.99
N ALA A 162 -7.33 -36.40 -22.72
CA ALA A 162 -6.44 -37.24 -21.93
C ALA A 162 -7.00 -38.67 -21.72
N ARG A 163 -8.31 -38.82 -21.45
CA ARG A 163 -8.95 -40.14 -21.34
C ARG A 163 -8.88 -40.92 -22.64
N GLU A 164 -9.09 -40.26 -23.77
CA GLU A 164 -9.05 -40.95 -25.06
C GLU A 164 -7.62 -41.33 -25.46
N VAL A 165 -6.63 -40.48 -25.16
CA VAL A 165 -5.21 -40.85 -25.29
C VAL A 165 -4.89 -42.07 -24.41
N LEU A 166 -5.38 -42.12 -23.16
CA LEU A 166 -5.17 -43.29 -22.28
C LEU A 166 -5.81 -44.57 -22.83
N LYS A 167 -7.00 -44.50 -23.41
CA LYS A 167 -7.64 -45.67 -24.06
C LYS A 167 -6.81 -46.15 -25.24
N LEU A 168 -6.34 -45.25 -26.09
CA LEU A 168 -5.47 -45.59 -27.22
C LEU A 168 -4.14 -46.19 -26.76
N CYS A 169 -3.56 -45.69 -25.67
CA CYS A 169 -2.38 -46.29 -25.04
C CYS A 169 -2.61 -47.69 -24.47
N ARG A 170 -3.86 -48.07 -24.16
CA ARG A 170 -4.22 -49.45 -23.73
C ARG A 170 -4.49 -50.39 -24.91
N GLU A 171 -4.89 -49.84 -26.05
CA GLU A 171 -5.31 -50.58 -27.23
C GLU A 171 -4.14 -50.92 -28.20
N ASP A 172 -3.01 -50.21 -28.16
CA ASP A 172 -1.81 -50.51 -28.99
C ASP A 172 -0.63 -51.06 -28.16
N VAL A 173 0.04 -52.06 -28.76
CA VAL A 173 1.11 -52.92 -28.19
C VAL A 173 2.54 -52.39 -28.49
N ASP A 174 2.68 -51.25 -29.17
CA ASP A 174 3.97 -50.84 -29.78
C ASP A 174 4.84 -49.85 -28.96
N GLY A 175 4.68 -49.74 -27.64
CA GLY A 175 5.58 -48.93 -26.78
C GLY A 175 5.52 -47.40 -27.00
N LEU A 176 4.54 -46.94 -27.79
CA LEU A 176 4.36 -45.58 -28.30
C LEU A 176 3.62 -44.61 -27.36
N SER A 177 3.42 -45.00 -26.08
CA SER A 177 2.60 -44.25 -25.13
C SER A 177 3.30 -43.01 -24.57
N VAL A 178 4.60 -43.06 -24.27
CA VAL A 178 5.28 -42.00 -23.49
C VAL A 178 5.45 -40.70 -24.29
N GLU A 179 5.73 -40.77 -25.60
CA GLU A 179 5.93 -39.58 -26.45
C GLU A 179 4.65 -38.77 -26.67
N VAL A 180 3.51 -39.44 -26.77
CA VAL A 180 2.20 -38.80 -26.90
C VAL A 180 1.81 -38.12 -25.57
N LEU A 181 2.07 -38.79 -24.44
CA LEU A 181 1.88 -38.22 -23.10
C LEU A 181 2.79 -37.00 -22.88
N ASP A 182 4.05 -37.08 -23.32
CA ASP A 182 5.04 -35.99 -23.27
C ASP A 182 4.57 -34.77 -24.07
N LEU A 183 4.16 -35.00 -25.32
CA LEU A 183 3.66 -33.94 -26.20
C LEU A 183 2.44 -33.25 -25.58
N LEU A 184 1.51 -34.01 -25.02
CA LEU A 184 0.28 -33.48 -24.46
C LEU A 184 0.54 -32.60 -23.22
N VAL A 185 1.32 -33.09 -22.26
CA VAL A 185 1.68 -32.33 -21.06
C VAL A 185 2.51 -31.09 -21.42
N HIS A 186 3.47 -31.22 -22.34
CA HIS A 186 4.32 -30.11 -22.77
C HIS A 186 3.56 -29.00 -23.52
N VAL A 187 2.57 -29.35 -24.36
CA VAL A 187 1.74 -28.36 -25.06
C VAL A 187 0.89 -27.56 -24.07
N TYR A 188 0.29 -28.21 -23.06
CA TYR A 188 -0.45 -27.50 -22.01
C TYR A 188 0.44 -26.57 -21.19
N CYS A 189 1.70 -26.94 -20.94
CA CYS A 189 2.65 -26.10 -20.21
C CYS A 189 3.13 -24.86 -20.98
N THR A 190 3.28 -24.96 -22.31
CA THR A 190 3.96 -23.91 -23.11
C THR A 190 3.03 -22.94 -23.82
N GLN A 191 1.87 -23.37 -24.32
CA GLN A 191 1.04 -22.56 -25.22
C GLN A 191 -0.02 -21.72 -24.49
N PHE A 192 -0.47 -22.16 -23.31
CA PHE A 192 -1.64 -21.58 -22.65
C PHE A 192 -1.24 -20.88 -21.34
N LYS A 193 -1.14 -19.55 -21.35
CA LYS A 193 -0.51 -18.76 -20.27
C LYS A 193 -1.19 -18.89 -18.89
N THR A 194 -2.52 -18.91 -18.80
CA THR A 194 -3.26 -18.87 -17.51
C THR A 194 -4.05 -20.15 -17.22
N LEU A 195 -4.87 -20.63 -18.16
CA LEU A 195 -5.62 -21.89 -17.98
C LEU A 195 -4.79 -23.16 -18.23
N GLY A 196 -3.70 -23.07 -18.98
CA GLY A 196 -2.89 -24.23 -19.41
C GLY A 196 -2.32 -25.06 -18.27
N MET A 197 -1.83 -24.39 -17.22
CA MET A 197 -1.16 -25.09 -16.14
C MET A 197 -2.08 -25.83 -15.19
N GLY A 198 -3.28 -25.30 -14.93
CA GLY A 198 -4.29 -26.05 -14.20
C GLY A 198 -4.63 -27.34 -14.94
N ASN A 199 -4.86 -27.22 -16.24
CA ASN A 199 -5.19 -28.35 -17.10
C ASN A 199 -4.01 -29.34 -17.23
N ALA A 200 -2.76 -28.87 -17.31
CA ALA A 200 -1.58 -29.73 -17.37
C ALA A 200 -1.46 -30.63 -16.14
N VAL A 201 -1.70 -30.07 -14.94
CA VAL A 201 -1.64 -30.82 -13.67
C VAL A 201 -2.78 -31.83 -13.58
N GLU A 202 -3.99 -31.47 -14.02
CA GLU A 202 -5.13 -32.39 -14.05
C GLU A 202 -4.93 -33.55 -15.03
N VAL A 203 -4.37 -33.27 -16.22
CA VAL A 203 -4.00 -34.29 -17.21
C VAL A 203 -2.92 -35.21 -16.64
N PHE A 204 -1.87 -34.65 -16.03
CA PHE A 204 -0.81 -35.43 -15.39
C PHE A 204 -1.35 -36.31 -14.25
N ARG A 205 -2.25 -35.79 -13.41
CA ARG A 205 -2.91 -36.55 -12.35
C ARG A 205 -3.67 -37.74 -12.90
N LEU A 206 -4.42 -37.56 -13.98
CA LEU A 206 -5.17 -38.64 -14.63
C LEU A 206 -4.22 -39.74 -15.13
N PHE A 207 -3.09 -39.36 -15.72
CA PHE A 207 -2.07 -40.31 -16.18
C PHE A 207 -1.47 -41.10 -15.02
N ALA A 208 -1.10 -40.41 -13.94
CA ALA A 208 -0.54 -41.03 -12.75
C ALA A 208 -1.53 -41.97 -12.03
N LEU A 209 -2.84 -41.66 -12.03
CA LEU A 209 -3.87 -42.54 -11.47
C LEU A 209 -3.99 -43.88 -12.23
N GLU A 210 -3.70 -43.87 -13.53
CA GLU A 210 -3.73 -45.06 -14.40
C GLU A 210 -2.35 -45.71 -14.55
N ASN A 211 -1.37 -45.33 -13.71
CA ASN A 211 0.02 -45.83 -13.71
C ASN A 211 0.79 -45.61 -15.03
N LEU A 212 0.40 -44.64 -15.86
CA LEU A 212 1.13 -44.24 -17.05
C LEU A 212 1.79 -42.89 -16.81
N PHE A 213 3.12 -42.81 -16.97
CA PHE A 213 3.87 -41.58 -16.69
C PHE A 213 4.52 -41.02 -17.97
N PRO A 214 4.45 -39.70 -18.20
CA PRO A 214 5.33 -39.01 -19.14
C PRO A 214 6.80 -39.21 -18.73
N SER A 215 7.73 -38.89 -19.65
CA SER A 215 9.16 -38.99 -19.36
C SER A 215 9.58 -38.07 -18.20
N LEU A 216 10.66 -38.45 -17.51
CA LEU A 216 11.21 -37.65 -16.41
C LEU A 216 11.58 -36.23 -16.86
N LYS A 217 11.98 -36.05 -18.12
CA LYS A 217 12.26 -34.73 -18.72
C LYS A 217 11.01 -33.84 -18.73
N THR A 218 9.86 -34.39 -19.15
CA THR A 218 8.58 -33.66 -19.14
C THR A 218 8.10 -33.39 -17.73
N CYS A 219 8.25 -34.34 -16.81
CA CYS A 219 7.93 -34.16 -15.40
C CYS A 219 8.75 -33.03 -14.76
N ASN A 220 10.06 -33.02 -15.01
CA ASN A 220 10.99 -31.98 -14.56
C ASN A 220 10.65 -30.61 -15.17
N PHE A 221 10.23 -30.56 -16.44
CA PHE A 221 9.76 -29.35 -17.08
C PHE A 221 8.46 -28.81 -16.46
N LEU A 222 7.49 -29.68 -16.19
CA LEU A 222 6.23 -29.33 -15.52
C LEU A 222 6.51 -28.79 -14.11
N LEU A 223 7.29 -29.50 -13.30
CA LEU A 223 7.71 -29.08 -11.96
C LEU A 223 8.42 -27.73 -11.98
N GLY A 224 9.43 -27.56 -12.84
CA GLY A 224 10.17 -26.30 -12.95
C GLY A 224 9.28 -25.13 -13.39
N THR A 225 8.31 -25.37 -14.26
CA THR A 225 7.36 -24.34 -14.72
C THR A 225 6.39 -23.93 -13.61
N LEU A 226 5.89 -24.89 -12.81
CA LEU A 226 5.01 -24.62 -11.67
C LEU A 226 5.75 -23.84 -10.56
N VAL A 227 7.01 -24.17 -10.29
CA VAL A 227 7.86 -23.46 -9.32
C VAL A 227 8.13 -22.02 -9.77
N LYS A 228 8.34 -21.77 -11.07
CA LYS A 228 8.54 -20.42 -11.61
C LYS A 228 7.31 -19.52 -11.52
N LYS A 229 6.10 -20.09 -11.47
CA LYS A 229 4.84 -19.33 -11.29
C LYS A 229 4.29 -19.40 -9.86
N ASP A 230 5.13 -19.78 -8.90
CA ASP A 230 4.80 -19.84 -7.47
C ASP A 230 3.57 -20.71 -7.12
N GLN A 231 3.24 -21.72 -7.95
CA GLN A 231 2.15 -22.67 -7.68
C GLN A 231 2.61 -23.85 -6.81
N PHE A 232 3.14 -23.56 -5.61
CA PHE A 232 3.82 -24.54 -4.75
C PHE A 232 2.96 -25.76 -4.38
N VAL A 233 1.66 -25.58 -4.13
CA VAL A 233 0.75 -26.68 -3.75
C VAL A 233 0.62 -27.71 -4.87
N LYS A 234 0.51 -27.27 -6.12
CA LYS A 234 0.42 -28.17 -7.28
C LYS A 234 1.77 -28.79 -7.61
N SER A 235 2.86 -28.05 -7.44
CA SER A 235 4.22 -28.58 -7.58
C SER A 235 4.47 -29.73 -6.61
N TYR A 236 4.00 -29.62 -5.36
CA TYR A 236 4.11 -30.67 -4.36
C TYR A 236 3.38 -31.94 -4.76
N GLU A 237 2.13 -31.80 -5.21
CA GLU A 237 1.34 -32.93 -5.70
C GLU A 237 2.02 -33.65 -6.87
N VAL A 238 2.51 -32.89 -7.86
CA VAL A 238 3.21 -33.48 -9.02
C VAL A 238 4.48 -34.21 -8.57
N PHE A 239 5.26 -33.64 -7.64
CA PHE A 239 6.47 -34.28 -7.13
C PHE A 239 6.15 -35.61 -6.40
N GLU A 240 5.11 -35.62 -5.57
CA GLU A 240 4.68 -36.84 -4.88
C GLU A 240 4.25 -37.93 -5.87
N LEU A 241 3.50 -37.56 -6.91
CA LEU A 241 3.10 -38.48 -7.98
C LEU A 241 4.29 -39.02 -8.78
N VAL A 242 5.27 -38.16 -9.09
CA VAL A 242 6.52 -38.58 -9.75
C VAL A 242 7.26 -39.61 -8.89
N CYS A 243 7.40 -39.38 -7.59
CA CYS A 243 8.05 -40.32 -6.68
C CYS A 243 7.34 -41.69 -6.60
N ARG A 244 6.02 -41.75 -6.82
CA ARG A 244 5.28 -43.03 -6.77
C ARG A 244 5.53 -43.92 -7.99
N GLY A 245 5.84 -43.34 -9.16
CA GLY A 245 5.93 -44.06 -10.42
C GLY A 245 7.29 -44.02 -11.12
N LEU A 246 8.15 -43.05 -10.78
CA LEU A 246 9.43 -42.80 -11.42
C LEU A 246 10.53 -42.63 -10.37
N THR A 247 11.77 -42.96 -10.73
CA THR A 247 12.96 -42.68 -9.92
C THR A 247 13.40 -41.22 -10.14
N PRO A 248 13.32 -40.34 -9.13
CA PRO A 248 13.71 -38.94 -9.28
C PRO A 248 15.24 -38.80 -9.47
N ASP A 249 15.66 -37.86 -10.30
CA ASP A 249 17.08 -37.54 -10.50
C ASP A 249 17.52 -36.34 -9.63
N VAL A 250 18.82 -36.01 -9.69
CA VAL A 250 19.41 -34.85 -8.99
C VAL A 250 18.64 -33.56 -9.30
N TYR A 251 18.13 -33.40 -10.53
CA TYR A 251 17.39 -32.21 -10.95
C TYR A 251 15.98 -32.19 -10.34
N THR A 252 15.29 -33.32 -10.31
CA THR A 252 13.96 -33.45 -9.69
C THR A 252 14.04 -33.10 -8.20
N PHE A 253 15.01 -33.65 -7.47
CA PHE A 253 15.24 -33.31 -6.06
C PHE A 253 15.63 -31.84 -5.89
N SER A 254 16.56 -31.31 -6.69
CA SER A 254 16.98 -29.90 -6.60
C SER A 254 15.82 -28.93 -6.85
N THR A 255 14.94 -29.25 -7.80
CA THR A 255 13.74 -28.46 -8.11
C THR A 255 12.73 -28.53 -6.96
N ALA A 256 12.54 -29.71 -6.37
CA ALA A 256 11.64 -29.90 -5.23
C ALA A 256 12.17 -29.20 -3.96
N ILE A 257 13.48 -29.26 -3.68
CA ILE A 257 14.10 -28.52 -2.58
C ILE A 257 13.90 -27.01 -2.80
N SER A 258 14.15 -26.50 -4.01
CA SER A 258 13.89 -25.09 -4.34
C SER A 258 12.41 -24.70 -4.14
N MET A 259 11.48 -25.59 -4.49
CA MET A 259 10.04 -25.41 -4.26
C MET A 259 9.71 -25.28 -2.77
N PHE A 260 10.19 -26.19 -1.92
CA PHE A 260 9.94 -26.15 -0.47
C PHE A 260 10.56 -24.92 0.18
N CYS A 261 11.80 -24.57 -0.21
CA CYS A 261 12.48 -23.37 0.25
C CYS A 261 11.71 -22.09 -0.11
N ARG A 262 11.21 -21.96 -1.34
CA ARG A 262 10.39 -20.79 -1.76
C ARG A 262 9.00 -20.78 -1.12
N GLY A 263 8.44 -21.96 -0.84
CA GLY A 263 7.16 -22.11 -0.14
C GLY A 263 7.23 -21.94 1.37
N GLY A 264 8.39 -21.61 1.95
CA GLY A 264 8.59 -21.42 3.39
C GLY A 264 8.57 -22.71 4.22
N ARG A 265 8.57 -23.88 3.58
CA ARG A 265 8.52 -25.21 4.23
C ARG A 265 9.92 -25.79 4.39
N LEU A 266 10.74 -25.14 5.21
CA LEU A 266 12.16 -25.46 5.32
C LEU A 266 12.45 -26.85 5.89
N LYS A 267 11.69 -27.28 6.90
CA LYS A 267 11.85 -28.61 7.52
C LYS A 267 11.70 -29.74 6.50
N ASP A 268 10.71 -29.61 5.63
CA ASP A 268 10.48 -30.58 4.55
C ASP A 268 11.59 -30.53 3.49
N ALA A 269 12.18 -29.35 3.24
CA ALA A 269 13.32 -29.21 2.33
C ALA A 269 14.58 -29.92 2.87
N VAL A 270 14.84 -29.78 4.17
CA VAL A 270 15.96 -30.43 4.88
C VAL A 270 15.77 -31.95 4.92
N GLU A 271 14.56 -32.43 5.27
CA GLU A 271 14.23 -33.86 5.25
C GLU A 271 14.40 -34.45 3.83
N LEU A 272 13.97 -33.72 2.79
CA LEU A 272 14.12 -34.14 1.42
C LEU A 272 15.60 -34.20 0.99
N PHE A 273 16.43 -33.27 1.47
CA PHE A 273 17.87 -33.27 1.23
C PHE A 273 18.53 -34.51 1.87
N SER A 274 18.23 -34.81 3.13
CA SER A 274 18.73 -36.02 3.80
C SER A 274 18.28 -37.29 3.08
N ARG A 275 17.03 -37.33 2.61
CA ARG A 275 16.52 -38.47 1.87
C ARG A 275 17.20 -38.66 0.51
N MET A 276 17.54 -37.58 -0.17
CA MET A 276 18.31 -37.63 -1.41
C MET A 276 19.66 -38.31 -1.19
N GLU A 277 20.33 -38.01 -0.07
CA GLU A 277 21.59 -38.67 0.32
C GLU A 277 21.39 -40.15 0.68
N GLU A 278 20.35 -40.49 1.45
CA GLU A 278 20.01 -41.88 1.80
C GLU A 278 19.73 -42.76 0.57
N LEU A 279 19.15 -42.17 -0.48
CA LEU A 279 18.88 -42.84 -1.75
C LEU A 279 20.12 -42.94 -2.65
N GLY A 280 21.28 -42.46 -2.19
CA GLY A 280 22.54 -42.49 -2.94
C GLY A 280 22.63 -41.48 -4.08
N VAL A 281 21.74 -40.49 -4.12
CA VAL A 281 21.75 -39.43 -5.14
C VAL A 281 22.62 -38.27 -4.61
N ALA A 282 23.83 -38.12 -5.15
CA ALA A 282 24.76 -37.09 -4.67
C ALA A 282 24.25 -35.66 -4.94
N PRO A 283 24.11 -34.80 -3.90
CA PRO A 283 23.78 -33.40 -4.07
C PRO A 283 24.86 -32.64 -4.85
N ASN A 284 24.45 -31.74 -5.74
CA ASN A 284 25.38 -30.88 -6.47
C ASN A 284 25.37 -29.45 -5.90
N ALA A 285 26.23 -28.57 -6.43
CA ALA A 285 26.30 -27.17 -5.98
C ALA A 285 24.95 -26.43 -6.10
N VAL A 286 24.11 -26.77 -7.08
CA VAL A 286 22.77 -26.18 -7.23
C VAL A 286 21.83 -26.64 -6.11
N THR A 287 21.89 -27.91 -5.71
CA THR A 287 21.10 -28.46 -4.59
C THR A 287 21.45 -27.75 -3.29
N TYR A 288 22.76 -27.62 -2.99
CA TYR A 288 23.24 -26.88 -1.81
C TYR A 288 22.84 -25.40 -1.87
N ASN A 289 23.06 -24.71 -3.00
CA ASN A 289 22.70 -23.30 -3.14
C ASN A 289 21.20 -23.04 -2.98
N ASN A 290 20.33 -23.95 -3.46
CA ASN A 290 18.89 -23.84 -3.25
C ASN A 290 18.54 -23.93 -1.76
N LEU A 291 19.16 -24.87 -1.03
CA LEU A 291 18.94 -25.04 0.40
C LEU A 291 19.46 -23.83 1.19
N LEU A 292 20.70 -23.39 0.92
CA LEU A 292 21.29 -22.19 1.52
C LEU A 292 20.44 -20.95 1.26
N SER A 293 19.93 -20.77 0.04
CA SER A 293 19.04 -19.64 -0.28
C SER A 293 17.71 -19.71 0.49
N GLY A 294 17.18 -20.91 0.72
CA GLY A 294 16.01 -21.11 1.57
C GLY A 294 16.27 -20.79 3.03
N LEU A 295 17.38 -21.29 3.58
CA LEU A 295 17.81 -21.07 4.96
C LEU A 295 18.04 -19.57 5.23
N CYS A 296 18.81 -18.90 4.37
CA CYS A 296 19.06 -17.46 4.46
C CYS A 296 17.77 -16.61 4.34
N LYS A 297 16.75 -17.06 3.62
CA LYS A 297 15.46 -16.34 3.52
C LYS A 297 14.59 -16.50 4.76
N ASN A 298 14.79 -17.57 5.54
CA ASN A 298 14.05 -17.84 6.77
C ASN A 298 14.85 -17.45 8.02
N GLU A 299 15.98 -16.74 7.86
CA GLU A 299 16.86 -16.26 8.94
C GLU A 299 17.55 -17.36 9.76
N ASP A 300 17.54 -18.61 9.29
CA ASP A 300 18.23 -19.76 9.92
C ASP A 300 19.71 -19.83 9.47
N LEU A 301 20.51 -18.83 9.86
CA LEU A 301 21.91 -18.69 9.43
C LEU A 301 22.84 -19.78 9.97
N ASP A 302 22.64 -20.25 11.21
CA ASP A 302 23.49 -21.29 11.82
C ASP A 302 23.44 -22.61 11.03
N GLU A 303 22.24 -22.97 10.57
CA GLU A 303 22.04 -24.15 9.72
C GLU A 303 22.64 -23.90 8.33
N ALA A 304 22.55 -22.67 7.78
CA ALA A 304 23.19 -22.32 6.51
C ALA A 304 24.71 -22.51 6.55
N PHE A 305 25.38 -22.10 7.63
CA PHE A 305 26.83 -22.33 7.78
C PHE A 305 27.19 -23.81 7.91
N ARG A 306 26.39 -24.59 8.66
CA ARG A 306 26.57 -26.06 8.73
C ARG A 306 26.46 -26.72 7.35
N TYR A 307 25.52 -26.29 6.51
CA TYR A 307 25.41 -26.81 5.15
C TYR A 307 26.53 -26.34 4.22
N LYS A 308 27.12 -25.14 4.43
CA LYS A 308 28.34 -24.69 3.72
C LYS A 308 29.55 -25.57 4.07
N GLU A 309 29.71 -25.91 5.34
CA GLU A 309 30.77 -26.82 5.79
C GLU A 309 30.55 -28.23 5.26
N LYS A 310 29.31 -28.74 5.32
CA LYS A 310 28.92 -30.04 4.76
C LYS A 310 29.15 -30.11 3.25
N MET A 311 28.86 -29.04 2.52
CA MET A 311 29.14 -28.90 1.08
C MET A 311 30.63 -29.13 0.78
N THR A 312 31.50 -28.47 1.56
CA THR A 312 32.95 -28.59 1.45
C THR A 312 33.44 -30.00 1.85
N ALA A 313 32.91 -30.57 2.93
CA ALA A 313 33.25 -31.92 3.39
C ALA A 313 32.81 -33.02 2.40
N SER A 314 31.75 -32.78 1.63
CA SER A 314 31.25 -33.69 0.60
C SER A 314 32.01 -33.55 -0.74
N GLY A 315 33.06 -32.74 -0.81
CA GLY A 315 33.86 -32.51 -2.02
C GLY A 315 33.19 -31.60 -3.06
N VAL A 316 32.16 -30.85 -2.68
CA VAL A 316 31.52 -29.85 -3.56
C VAL A 316 32.06 -28.48 -3.19
N GLU A 317 32.81 -27.82 -4.08
CA GLU A 317 33.41 -26.52 -3.76
C GLU A 317 32.39 -25.37 -3.82
N PRO A 318 32.36 -24.47 -2.81
CA PRO A 318 31.56 -23.25 -2.86
C PRO A 318 31.92 -22.38 -4.08
N CYS A 319 30.91 -21.98 -4.85
CA CYS A 319 31.09 -21.12 -6.02
C CYS A 319 30.70 -19.67 -5.70
N LEU A 320 30.95 -18.73 -6.63
CA LEU A 320 30.57 -17.32 -6.46
C LEU A 320 29.10 -17.16 -6.04
N VAL A 321 28.19 -17.96 -6.61
CA VAL A 321 26.76 -17.94 -6.26
C VAL A 321 26.52 -18.32 -4.79
N THR A 322 27.29 -19.27 -4.25
CA THR A 322 27.22 -19.69 -2.85
C THR A 322 27.56 -18.52 -1.92
N TYR A 323 28.67 -17.83 -2.19
CA TYR A 323 29.09 -16.65 -1.43
C TYR A 323 28.07 -15.50 -1.53
N CYS A 324 27.53 -15.22 -2.73
CA CYS A 324 26.47 -14.21 -2.91
C CYS A 324 25.22 -14.50 -2.07
N ILE A 325 24.79 -15.77 -2.01
CA ILE A 325 23.61 -16.18 -1.24
C ILE A 325 23.85 -15.94 0.26
N LEU A 326 25.01 -16.35 0.77
CA LEU A 326 25.38 -16.19 2.16
C LEU A 326 25.50 -14.71 2.54
N ILE A 327 26.21 -13.92 1.74
CA ILE A 327 26.34 -12.47 1.95
C ILE A 327 24.94 -11.83 1.97
N ASN A 328 24.08 -12.09 0.99
CA ASN A 328 22.72 -11.54 0.97
C ASN A 328 21.87 -11.98 2.17
N GLY A 329 22.02 -13.24 2.62
CA GLY A 329 21.38 -13.73 3.84
C GLY A 329 21.83 -12.96 5.08
N LEU A 330 23.14 -12.86 5.28
CA LEU A 330 23.75 -12.17 6.42
C LEU A 330 23.40 -10.69 6.46
N MET A 331 23.41 -10.01 5.29
CA MET A 331 23.01 -8.62 5.18
C MET A 331 21.53 -8.40 5.51
N LYS A 332 20.66 -9.38 5.27
CA LYS A 332 19.23 -9.32 5.64
C LYS A 332 18.99 -9.59 7.12
N SER A 333 19.75 -10.49 7.72
CA SER A 333 19.68 -10.80 9.16
C SER A 333 20.47 -9.82 10.04
N GLU A 334 20.96 -8.72 9.46
CA GLU A 334 21.73 -7.67 10.14
C GLU A 334 23.07 -8.14 10.77
N SER A 335 23.64 -9.25 10.28
CA SER A 335 24.91 -9.82 10.74
C SER A 335 26.09 -9.37 9.86
N PHE A 336 26.49 -8.10 9.96
CA PHE A 336 27.47 -7.46 9.07
C PHE A 336 28.91 -7.98 9.20
N SER A 337 29.35 -8.25 10.42
CA SER A 337 30.72 -8.73 10.68
C SER A 337 30.98 -10.05 9.97
N ASP A 338 30.02 -10.97 10.06
CA ASP A 338 30.07 -12.27 9.39
C ASP A 338 29.96 -12.13 7.87
N ALA A 339 29.15 -11.18 7.38
CA ALA A 339 29.07 -10.88 5.95
C ALA A 339 30.43 -10.40 5.39
N TYR A 340 31.16 -9.57 6.14
CA TYR A 340 32.49 -9.10 5.75
C TYR A 340 33.55 -10.22 5.82
N LEU A 341 33.45 -11.13 6.80
CA LEU A 341 34.30 -12.32 6.85
C LEU A 341 34.09 -13.21 5.62
N ILE A 342 32.84 -13.44 5.22
CA ILE A 342 32.51 -14.23 4.03
C ILE A 342 32.94 -13.51 2.74
N PHE A 343 32.83 -12.19 2.68
CA PHE A 343 33.37 -11.38 1.59
C PHE A 343 34.91 -11.47 1.51
N SER A 344 35.60 -11.42 2.63
CA SER A 344 37.06 -11.56 2.71
C SER A 344 37.51 -12.97 2.32
N GLU A 345 36.78 -13.99 2.76
CA GLU A 345 37.01 -15.38 2.36
C GLU A 345 36.86 -15.55 0.85
N MET A 346 35.80 -14.98 0.25
CA MET A 346 35.57 -14.99 -1.19
C MET A 346 36.76 -14.37 -1.96
N LEU A 347 37.30 -13.25 -1.47
CA LEU A 347 38.50 -12.62 -2.04
C LEU A 347 39.75 -13.50 -1.89
N SER A 348 39.95 -14.12 -0.72
CA SER A 348 41.11 -14.99 -0.44
C SER A 348 41.11 -16.25 -1.32
N LYS A 349 39.94 -16.72 -1.74
CA LYS A 349 39.75 -17.85 -2.66
C LYS A 349 39.91 -17.46 -4.14
N GLY A 350 40.22 -16.19 -4.43
CA GLY A 350 40.50 -15.72 -5.78
C GLY A 350 39.25 -15.37 -6.62
N PHE A 351 38.07 -15.27 -6.01
CA PHE A 351 36.88 -14.83 -6.72
C PHE A 351 36.86 -13.31 -6.85
N SER A 352 36.54 -12.80 -8.05
CA SER A 352 36.22 -11.38 -8.25
C SER A 352 34.76 -11.13 -7.88
N PRO A 353 34.47 -10.23 -6.91
CA PRO A 353 33.10 -9.82 -6.65
C PRO A 353 32.52 -9.16 -7.89
N ASN A 354 31.28 -9.51 -8.23
CA ASN A 354 30.54 -8.82 -9.28
C ASN A 354 29.78 -7.62 -8.69
N GLU A 355 29.20 -6.79 -9.56
CA GLU A 355 28.40 -5.64 -9.17
C GLU A 355 27.29 -6.00 -8.18
N VAL A 356 26.67 -7.18 -8.30
CA VAL A 356 25.57 -7.63 -7.43
C VAL A 356 26.02 -7.79 -5.99
N VAL A 357 27.23 -8.31 -5.74
CA VAL A 357 27.78 -8.44 -4.37
C VAL A 357 27.99 -7.08 -3.74
N TYR A 358 28.61 -6.15 -4.47
CA TYR A 358 28.82 -4.78 -4.00
C TYR A 358 27.52 -4.06 -3.70
N ASN A 359 26.52 -4.14 -4.59
CA ASN A 359 25.21 -3.51 -4.37
C ASN A 359 24.51 -4.09 -3.13
N THR A 360 24.61 -5.41 -2.92
CA THR A 360 24.00 -6.09 -1.76
C THR A 360 24.67 -5.65 -0.45
N LEU A 361 26.00 -5.53 -0.43
CA LEU A 361 26.75 -5.02 0.72
C LEU A 361 26.41 -3.55 1.00
N ILE A 362 26.41 -2.71 -0.03
CA ILE A 362 26.05 -1.29 0.09
C ILE A 362 24.62 -1.14 0.63
N ASP A 363 23.64 -1.82 0.04
CA ASP A 363 22.23 -1.78 0.48
C ASP A 363 22.06 -2.22 1.92
N GLY A 364 22.65 -3.34 2.32
CA GLY A 364 22.52 -3.80 3.70
C GLY A 364 23.26 -2.90 4.70
N LEU A 365 24.43 -2.35 4.38
CA LEU A 365 25.14 -1.37 5.23
C LEU A 365 24.37 -0.06 5.36
N CYS A 366 23.68 0.36 4.30
CA CYS A 366 22.82 1.53 4.30
C CYS A 366 21.59 1.37 5.20
N ARG A 367 20.99 0.17 5.25
CA ARG A 367 19.83 -0.10 6.13
C ARG A 367 20.17 0.00 7.61
N THR A 368 21.38 -0.33 8.00
CA THR A 368 21.77 -0.36 9.42
C THR A 368 22.45 0.89 9.91
N GLY A 369 22.73 1.83 9.01
CA GLY A 369 23.27 3.14 9.35
C GLY A 369 24.79 3.19 9.38
N SER A 370 25.47 2.11 8.98
CA SER A 370 26.94 2.05 8.87
C SER A 370 27.44 2.65 7.55
N HIS A 371 27.09 3.90 7.30
CA HIS A 371 27.33 4.57 6.02
C HIS A 371 28.81 4.82 5.71
N SER A 372 29.66 4.95 6.72
CA SER A 372 31.12 5.07 6.52
C SER A 372 31.70 3.83 5.88
N ASP A 373 31.20 2.66 6.26
CA ASP A 373 31.66 1.40 5.70
C ASP A 373 31.03 1.16 4.32
N ALA A 374 29.78 1.63 4.10
CA ALA A 374 29.17 1.64 2.77
C ALA A 374 30.00 2.48 1.77
N LEU A 375 30.56 3.62 2.19
CA LEU A 375 31.47 4.42 1.38
C LEU A 375 32.81 3.73 1.13
N LYS A 376 33.39 3.05 2.13
CA LYS A 376 34.60 2.24 1.89
C LYS A 376 34.37 1.12 0.88
N ILE A 377 33.22 0.46 0.93
CA ILE A 377 32.84 -0.58 -0.04
C ILE A 377 32.58 0.05 -1.42
N LYS A 378 31.99 1.24 -1.49
CA LYS A 378 31.89 2.03 -2.74
C LYS A 378 33.28 2.31 -3.31
N ASP A 379 34.21 2.79 -2.49
CA ASP A 379 35.55 3.17 -2.94
C ASP A 379 36.36 1.93 -3.39
N ASP A 380 36.22 0.79 -2.69
CA ASP A 380 36.79 -0.50 -3.12
C ASP A 380 36.20 -0.95 -4.47
N MET A 381 34.88 -0.80 -4.68
CA MET A 381 34.23 -1.08 -5.97
C MET A 381 34.82 -0.25 -7.11
N VAL A 382 34.98 1.07 -6.92
CA VAL A 382 35.55 1.98 -7.93
C VAL A 382 37.03 1.66 -8.18
N SER A 383 37.80 1.36 -7.13
CA SER A 383 39.23 1.04 -7.24
C SER A 383 39.51 -0.20 -8.09
N ARG A 384 38.53 -1.12 -8.17
CA ARG A 384 38.60 -2.35 -8.97
C ARG A 384 38.06 -2.18 -10.40
N GLY A 385 37.73 -0.95 -10.80
CA GLY A 385 37.25 -0.64 -12.15
C GLY A 385 35.77 -0.96 -12.38
N LEU A 386 34.99 -1.21 -11.32
CA LEU A 386 33.54 -1.36 -11.43
C LEU A 386 32.86 0.01 -11.29
N HIS A 387 31.80 0.23 -12.07
CA HIS A 387 31.05 1.48 -12.02
C HIS A 387 29.84 1.35 -11.11
N LEU A 388 29.55 2.40 -10.32
CA LEU A 388 28.30 2.46 -9.56
C LEU A 388 27.12 2.41 -10.52
N ASN A 389 26.22 1.45 -10.29
CA ASN A 389 24.96 1.39 -11.01
C ASN A 389 23.87 2.20 -10.28
N SER A 390 22.71 2.36 -10.93
CA SER A 390 21.56 3.05 -10.34
C SER A 390 21.16 2.43 -9.00
N VAL A 391 21.10 1.10 -8.90
CA VAL A 391 20.65 0.40 -7.69
C VAL A 391 21.55 0.65 -6.46
N ALA A 392 22.87 0.67 -6.60
CA ALA A 392 23.79 1.02 -5.51
C ALA A 392 23.69 2.49 -5.11
N LEU A 393 23.54 3.39 -6.09
CA LEU A 393 23.33 4.81 -5.82
C LEU A 393 22.00 5.06 -5.10
N ASP A 394 20.92 4.38 -5.50
CA ASP A 394 19.61 4.44 -4.86
C ASP A 394 19.69 4.01 -3.40
N ALA A 395 20.36 2.89 -3.15
CA ALA A 395 20.56 2.34 -1.81
C ALA A 395 21.40 3.28 -0.93
N LEU A 396 22.47 3.88 -1.46
CA LEU A 396 23.28 4.88 -0.76
C LEU A 396 22.44 6.12 -0.42
N VAL A 397 21.77 6.68 -1.41
CA VAL A 397 20.95 7.89 -1.25
C VAL A 397 19.83 7.64 -0.23
N GLN A 398 19.10 6.54 -0.34
CA GLN A 398 18.05 6.15 0.63
C GLN A 398 18.63 5.96 2.04
N GLY A 399 19.81 5.33 2.14
CA GLY A 399 20.53 5.17 3.39
C GLY A 399 20.84 6.52 4.06
N PHE A 400 21.50 7.43 3.34
CA PHE A 400 21.86 8.75 3.88
C PHE A 400 20.66 9.60 4.27
N ILE A 401 19.58 9.53 3.48
CA ILE A 401 18.34 10.23 3.79
C ILE A 401 17.71 9.71 5.09
N SER A 402 17.64 8.39 5.29
CA SER A 402 16.99 7.79 6.47
C SER A 402 17.58 8.24 7.82
N ARG A 403 18.80 8.80 7.82
CA ARG A 403 19.51 9.31 9.00
C ARG A 403 19.71 10.84 8.99
N GLY A 404 19.09 11.55 8.04
CA GLY A 404 19.14 13.01 7.94
C GLY A 404 20.48 13.58 7.43
N LYS A 405 21.36 12.75 6.86
CA LYS A 405 22.67 13.16 6.31
C LYS A 405 22.53 13.67 4.87
N LEU A 406 21.90 14.83 4.73
CA LEU A 406 21.45 15.34 3.43
C LEU A 406 22.57 15.92 2.55
N ALA A 407 23.65 16.44 3.15
CA ALA A 407 24.77 16.99 2.37
C ALA A 407 25.52 15.91 1.58
N GLU A 408 25.67 14.72 2.18
CA GLU A 408 26.29 13.55 1.54
C GLU A 408 25.36 13.01 0.43
N ALA A 409 24.05 12.96 0.67
CA ALA A 409 23.06 12.60 -0.34
C ALA A 409 23.05 13.59 -1.52
N GLU A 410 23.16 14.89 -1.26
CA GLU A 410 23.23 15.93 -2.31
C GLU A 410 24.51 15.82 -3.14
N SER A 411 25.65 15.56 -2.49
CA SER A 411 26.94 15.33 -3.17
C SER A 411 26.86 14.11 -4.10
N LEU A 412 26.26 13.01 -3.64
CA LEU A 412 26.05 11.81 -4.46
C LEU A 412 25.10 12.07 -5.63
N VAL A 413 24.00 12.80 -5.41
CA VAL A 413 23.07 13.18 -6.49
C VAL A 413 23.74 14.13 -7.49
N ALA A 414 24.64 15.03 -7.03
CA ALA A 414 25.44 15.88 -7.91
C ALA A 414 26.45 15.07 -8.74
N GLU A 415 27.11 14.08 -8.12
CA GLU A 415 28.00 13.12 -8.80
C GLU A 415 27.24 12.32 -9.87
N MET A 416 25.98 11.92 -9.60
CA MET A 416 25.08 11.25 -10.54
C MET A 416 24.75 12.12 -11.75
N LEU A 417 24.45 13.41 -11.52
CA LEU A 417 24.10 14.36 -12.59
C LEU A 417 25.30 14.70 -13.48
N GLN A 418 26.53 14.66 -12.96
CA GLN A 418 27.75 14.97 -13.71
C GLN A 418 28.24 13.81 -14.60
N ARG A 419 27.98 12.54 -14.25
CA ARG A 419 28.52 11.36 -14.96
C ARG A 419 27.70 10.84 -16.15
N SER A 420 26.59 11.52 -16.47
CA SER A 420 25.79 11.47 -17.72
C SER A 420 24.82 10.29 -18.00
N SER A 421 23.70 10.67 -18.64
CA SER A 421 22.80 9.97 -19.57
C SER A 421 21.59 9.13 -19.10
N TYR A 422 21.51 8.56 -17.89
CA TYR A 422 20.28 7.87 -17.42
C TYR A 422 20.13 7.88 -15.90
N ALA A 423 20.13 9.06 -15.27
CA ALA A 423 19.69 9.13 -13.87
C ALA A 423 18.19 8.81 -13.82
N ASP A 424 17.81 7.72 -13.15
CA ASP A 424 16.41 7.32 -13.04
C ASP A 424 15.62 8.42 -12.29
N PRO A 425 14.54 8.98 -12.88
CA PRO A 425 13.65 9.91 -12.18
C PRO A 425 13.17 9.41 -10.81
N SER A 426 13.12 8.10 -10.59
CA SER A 426 12.69 7.47 -9.34
C SER A 426 13.51 7.90 -8.11
N VAL A 427 14.83 8.06 -8.26
CA VAL A 427 15.78 8.40 -7.18
C VAL A 427 15.51 9.80 -6.66
N PHE A 428 15.40 10.76 -7.58
CA PHE A 428 15.10 12.15 -7.27
C PHE A 428 13.74 12.29 -6.60
N ASN A 429 12.76 11.51 -7.05
CA ASN A 429 11.42 11.52 -6.49
C ASN A 429 11.41 11.06 -5.03
N LEU A 430 12.18 10.01 -4.71
CA LEU A 430 12.33 9.50 -3.36
C LEU A 430 13.03 10.54 -2.45
N VAL A 431 14.09 11.18 -2.93
CA VAL A 431 14.84 12.20 -2.17
C VAL A 431 13.97 13.38 -1.81
N VAL A 432 13.34 14.02 -2.80
CA VAL A 432 12.53 15.22 -2.58
C VAL A 432 11.29 14.86 -1.74
N GLY A 433 10.70 13.68 -1.95
CA GLY A 433 9.52 13.24 -1.18
C GLY A 433 9.84 13.04 0.30
N GLN A 434 11.02 12.50 0.60
CA GLN A 434 11.47 12.32 1.97
C GLN A 434 11.94 13.64 2.61
N LEU A 435 12.55 14.55 1.85
CA LEU A 435 12.83 15.92 2.30
C LEU A 435 11.56 16.69 2.68
N CYS A 436 10.46 16.50 1.93
CA CYS A 436 9.17 17.08 2.26
C CYS A 436 8.62 16.52 3.59
N LYS A 437 8.77 15.21 3.84
CA LYS A 437 8.36 14.60 5.13
C LYS A 437 9.16 15.11 6.33
N GLU A 438 10.41 15.52 6.12
CA GLU A 438 11.26 16.10 7.17
C GLU A 438 11.09 17.63 7.31
N SER A 439 10.11 18.23 6.64
CA SER A 439 9.88 19.68 6.59
C SER A 439 11.05 20.52 6.06
N LYS A 440 11.97 19.91 5.29
CA LYS A 440 13.18 20.58 4.75
C LYS A 440 12.96 21.10 3.33
N TYR A 441 11.96 21.95 3.17
CA TYR A 441 11.47 22.38 1.85
C TYR A 441 12.44 23.25 1.04
N ASP A 442 13.32 24.02 1.68
CA ASP A 442 14.32 24.84 0.96
C ASP A 442 15.33 23.99 0.20
N THR A 443 15.77 22.88 0.80
CA THR A 443 16.68 21.92 0.17
C THR A 443 15.97 21.14 -0.92
N ALA A 444 14.70 20.76 -0.69
CA ALA A 444 13.84 20.13 -1.68
C ALA A 444 13.68 21.03 -2.92
N LEU A 445 13.42 22.33 -2.73
CA LEU A 445 13.34 23.32 -3.80
C LEU A 445 14.64 23.42 -4.60
N ARG A 446 15.81 23.54 -3.95
CA ARG A 446 17.10 23.58 -4.66
C ARG A 446 17.33 22.34 -5.54
N LEU A 447 16.99 21.16 -5.02
CA LEU A 447 17.07 19.90 -5.77
C LEU A 447 16.13 19.88 -6.98
N VAL A 448 14.88 20.33 -6.81
CA VAL A 448 13.92 20.45 -7.91
C VAL A 448 14.42 21.42 -8.98
N TRP A 449 14.97 22.57 -8.58
CA TRP A 449 15.57 23.53 -9.52
C TRP A 449 16.74 22.93 -10.31
N LYS A 450 17.58 22.16 -9.62
CA LYS A 450 18.69 21.44 -10.26
C LYS A 450 18.16 20.43 -11.27
N ILE A 451 17.14 19.64 -10.94
CA ILE A 451 16.50 18.67 -11.85
C ILE A 451 15.94 19.37 -13.10
N ILE A 452 15.22 20.48 -12.92
CA ILE A 452 14.66 21.27 -14.01
C ILE A 452 15.76 21.84 -14.91
N SER A 453 16.89 22.25 -14.35
CA SER A 453 18.04 22.77 -15.13
C SER A 453 18.67 21.73 -16.06
N TYR A 454 18.52 20.43 -15.76
CA TYR A 454 18.98 19.32 -16.59
C TYR A 454 17.89 18.78 -17.55
N ASN A 455 16.77 19.50 -17.74
CA ASN A 455 15.63 19.11 -18.58
C ASN A 455 14.94 17.79 -18.17
N LEU A 456 15.11 17.34 -16.93
CA LEU A 456 14.39 16.19 -16.39
C LEU A 456 13.03 16.63 -15.86
N LYS A 457 11.98 15.83 -16.10
CA LYS A 457 10.62 16.12 -15.62
C LYS A 457 10.41 15.54 -14.21
N PRO A 458 10.21 16.36 -13.16
CA PRO A 458 9.88 15.86 -11.83
C PRO A 458 8.51 15.18 -11.83
N ASN A 459 8.31 14.23 -10.91
CA ASN A 459 6.99 13.62 -10.74
C ASN A 459 5.97 14.65 -10.22
N GLN A 460 4.77 14.61 -10.78
CA GLN A 460 3.67 15.50 -10.45
C GLN A 460 3.20 15.37 -9.00
N GLY A 461 3.06 14.13 -8.49
CA GLY A 461 2.67 13.91 -7.09
C GLY A 461 3.69 14.46 -6.10
N LEU A 462 4.96 14.49 -6.50
CA LEU A 462 6.03 15.09 -5.71
C LEU A 462 5.93 16.63 -5.70
N LEU A 463 5.72 17.25 -6.86
CA LEU A 463 5.55 18.70 -6.96
C LEU A 463 4.33 19.17 -6.15
N THR A 464 3.22 18.43 -6.17
CA THR A 464 2.06 18.70 -5.32
C THR A 464 2.42 18.59 -3.83
N THR A 465 3.16 17.55 -3.43
CA THR A 465 3.58 17.37 -2.03
C THR A 465 4.49 18.51 -1.55
N LEU A 466 5.44 18.93 -2.39
CA LEU A 466 6.31 20.07 -2.10
C LEU A 466 5.51 21.38 -2.02
N MET A 467 4.53 21.57 -2.91
CA MET A 467 3.65 22.74 -2.90
C MET A 467 2.83 22.83 -1.60
N VAL A 468 2.18 21.73 -1.21
CA VAL A 468 1.43 21.65 0.06
C VAL A 468 2.34 21.95 1.24
N GLY A 469 3.51 21.32 1.30
CA GLY A 469 4.45 21.53 2.39
C GLY A 469 5.01 22.96 2.48
N LEU A 470 5.26 23.62 1.35
CA LEU A 470 5.64 25.04 1.33
C LEU A 470 4.51 25.94 1.84
N CYS A 471 3.26 25.63 1.52
CA CYS A 471 2.10 26.35 2.03
C CYS A 471 1.85 26.10 3.52
N GLU A 472 2.19 24.92 4.06
CA GLU A 472 2.06 24.62 5.50
C GLU A 472 3.08 25.38 6.36
N GLU A 473 4.28 25.67 5.84
CA GLU A 473 5.32 26.46 6.50
C GLU A 473 5.21 27.98 6.24
N ASP A 474 4.07 28.44 5.75
CA ASP A 474 3.81 29.84 5.37
C ASP A 474 4.78 30.45 4.32
N LYS A 475 5.48 29.61 3.55
CA LYS A 475 6.41 30.01 2.47
C LYS A 475 5.70 30.22 1.12
N HIS A 476 4.54 30.88 1.15
CA HIS A 476 3.64 31.07 0.01
C HIS A 476 4.30 31.77 -1.20
N SER A 477 5.22 32.70 -0.98
CA SER A 477 5.91 33.40 -2.07
C SER A 477 6.81 32.46 -2.91
N LYS A 478 7.52 31.53 -2.25
CA LYS A 478 8.34 30.51 -2.93
C LYS A 478 7.47 29.49 -3.66
N ALA A 479 6.31 29.17 -3.09
CA ALA A 479 5.32 28.29 -3.70
C ALA A 479 4.77 28.89 -5.02
N MET A 480 4.47 30.19 -5.03
CA MET A 480 4.07 30.90 -6.25
C MET A 480 5.19 30.97 -7.29
N GLU A 481 6.42 31.30 -6.90
CA GLU A 481 7.57 31.32 -7.82
C GLU A 481 7.77 29.94 -8.50
N LEU A 482 7.69 28.86 -7.71
CA LEU A 482 7.74 27.50 -8.24
C LEU A 482 6.63 27.26 -9.27
N TRP A 483 5.40 27.68 -8.98
CA TRP A 483 4.27 27.48 -9.87
C TRP A 483 4.40 28.25 -11.19
N PHE A 484 4.76 29.53 -11.15
CA PHE A 484 4.93 30.34 -12.37
C PHE A 484 6.04 29.79 -13.27
N GLN A 485 7.17 29.37 -12.72
CA GLN A 485 8.24 28.79 -13.52
C GLN A 485 7.89 27.41 -14.10
N LEU A 486 7.06 26.61 -13.40
CA LEU A 486 6.52 25.37 -13.96
C LEU A 486 5.58 25.64 -15.14
N SER A 487 4.77 26.70 -15.03
CA SER A 487 3.85 27.16 -16.08
C SER A 487 4.60 27.69 -17.31
N GLU A 488 5.62 28.54 -17.14
CA GLU A 488 6.45 29.08 -18.23
C GLU A 488 7.18 28.01 -19.04
N LYS A 489 7.67 26.94 -18.37
CA LYS A 489 8.42 25.87 -19.03
C LYS A 489 7.54 24.80 -19.69
N SER A 490 6.22 25.00 -19.76
CA SER A 490 5.24 24.00 -20.24
C SER A 490 5.31 22.65 -19.49
N LEU A 491 5.91 22.66 -18.29
CA LEU A 491 6.07 21.48 -17.43
C LEU A 491 4.85 21.34 -16.51
N THR A 492 3.70 21.08 -17.14
CA THR A 492 2.43 20.62 -16.55
C THR A 492 2.18 21.02 -15.09
N ALA A 493 2.00 22.31 -14.79
CA ALA A 493 1.22 22.67 -13.61
C ALA A 493 -0.22 22.19 -13.84
N ASN A 494 -0.57 21.02 -13.31
CA ASN A 494 -1.90 20.45 -13.46
C ASN A 494 -2.88 21.06 -12.44
N VAL A 495 -4.19 20.87 -12.68
CA VAL A 495 -5.26 21.38 -11.81
C VAL A 495 -5.06 21.01 -10.33
N VAL A 496 -4.50 19.82 -10.05
CA VAL A 496 -4.22 19.35 -8.68
C VAL A 496 -3.14 20.19 -7.98
N THR A 497 -2.03 20.47 -8.65
CA THR A 497 -0.94 21.27 -8.08
C THR A 497 -1.36 22.72 -7.88
N SER A 498 -2.15 23.26 -8.80
CA SER A 498 -2.74 24.59 -8.65
C SER A 498 -3.78 24.66 -7.53
N ASN A 499 -4.64 23.64 -7.40
CA ASN A 499 -5.62 23.55 -6.30
C ASN A 499 -4.93 23.50 -4.94
N ALA A 500 -3.80 22.79 -4.82
CA ALA A 500 -3.01 22.75 -3.60
C ALA A 500 -2.46 24.13 -3.21
N LEU A 501 -1.92 24.87 -4.19
CA LEU A 501 -1.44 26.24 -3.98
C LEU A 501 -2.59 27.20 -3.62
N ILE A 502 -3.69 27.15 -4.36
CA ILE A 502 -4.89 27.95 -4.11
C ILE A 502 -5.42 27.70 -2.69
N HIS A 503 -5.52 26.43 -2.27
CA HIS A 503 -5.91 26.07 -0.91
C HIS A 503 -4.97 26.66 0.14
N GLY A 504 -3.65 26.55 -0.07
CA GLY A 504 -2.65 27.13 0.80
C GLY A 504 -2.77 28.66 0.93
N LEU A 505 -2.92 29.35 -0.19
CA LEU A 505 -3.10 30.81 -0.24
C LEU A 505 -4.41 31.25 0.44
N CYS A 506 -5.50 30.52 0.22
CA CYS A 506 -6.79 30.78 0.86
C CYS A 506 -6.72 30.61 2.39
N LYS A 507 -6.02 29.58 2.87
CA LYS A 507 -5.82 29.35 4.32
C LYS A 507 -4.99 30.47 4.96
N ALA A 508 -4.05 31.05 4.22
CA ALA A 508 -3.21 32.16 4.66
C ALA A 508 -3.86 33.54 4.52
N SER A 509 -5.17 33.61 4.18
CA SER A 509 -5.89 34.86 3.93
C SER A 509 -5.27 35.74 2.83
N ARG A 510 -4.64 35.09 1.83
CA ARG A 510 -4.04 35.71 0.64
C ARG A 510 -4.91 35.49 -0.59
N PHE A 511 -6.21 35.78 -0.49
CA PHE A 511 -7.18 35.49 -1.56
C PHE A 511 -6.89 36.19 -2.90
N GLN A 512 -6.31 37.40 -2.89
CA GLN A 512 -5.95 38.09 -4.14
C GLN A 512 -4.91 37.32 -4.95
N ASP A 513 -3.93 36.71 -4.28
CA ASP A 513 -2.91 35.89 -4.94
C ASP A 513 -3.54 34.62 -5.52
N ALA A 514 -4.52 34.02 -4.83
CA ALA A 514 -5.27 32.88 -5.34
C ALA A 514 -6.03 33.22 -6.65
N ILE A 515 -6.62 34.42 -6.75
CA ILE A 515 -7.26 34.89 -7.99
C ILE A 515 -6.25 35.02 -9.14
N ILE A 516 -5.04 35.51 -8.87
CA ILE A 516 -3.98 35.65 -9.89
C ILE A 516 -3.63 34.27 -10.47
N ILE A 517 -3.44 33.26 -9.62
CA ILE A 517 -3.15 31.88 -10.05
C ILE A 517 -4.28 31.32 -10.92
N ILE A 518 -5.54 31.63 -10.61
CA ILE A 518 -6.70 31.16 -11.40
C ILE A 518 -6.77 31.83 -12.76
N LYS A 519 -6.55 33.14 -12.83
CA LYS A 519 -6.53 33.86 -14.11
C LYS A 519 -5.47 33.26 -15.03
N GLU A 520 -4.31 32.93 -14.48
CA GLU A 520 -3.24 32.27 -15.22
C GLU A 520 -3.59 30.82 -15.59
N MET A 521 -4.19 30.04 -14.69
CA MET A 521 -4.71 28.69 -15.02
C MET A 521 -5.67 28.71 -16.21
N LEU A 522 -6.61 29.66 -16.22
CA LEU A 522 -7.58 29.80 -17.30
C LEU A 522 -6.91 30.25 -18.61
N ALA A 523 -5.92 31.16 -18.54
CA ALA A 523 -5.12 31.57 -19.69
C ALA A 523 -4.33 30.40 -20.32
N LEU A 524 -3.88 29.46 -19.49
CA LEU A 524 -3.23 28.22 -19.93
C LEU A 524 -4.21 27.16 -20.46
N GLY A 525 -5.51 27.45 -20.50
CA GLY A 525 -6.55 26.54 -20.99
C GLY A 525 -6.94 25.43 -20.02
N LEU A 526 -6.54 25.52 -18.75
CA LEU A 526 -6.96 24.58 -17.71
C LEU A 526 -8.39 24.90 -17.28
N LYS A 527 -9.25 23.89 -17.21
CA LYS A 527 -10.61 24.04 -16.69
C LYS A 527 -10.62 23.85 -15.18
N MET A 528 -11.36 24.71 -14.49
CA MET A 528 -11.62 24.55 -13.07
C MET A 528 -12.49 23.32 -12.83
N ASP A 529 -12.14 22.54 -11.82
CA ASP A 529 -12.95 21.42 -11.36
C ASP A 529 -13.75 21.80 -10.11
N ARG A 530 -14.63 20.90 -9.66
CA ARG A 530 -15.43 21.10 -8.45
C ARG A 530 -14.56 21.42 -7.22
N VAL A 531 -13.38 20.81 -7.13
CA VAL A 531 -12.45 21.03 -6.01
C VAL A 531 -11.88 22.44 -6.04
N THR A 532 -11.55 22.97 -7.22
CA THR A 532 -11.10 24.36 -7.37
C THR A 532 -12.17 25.34 -6.89
N TYR A 533 -13.43 25.17 -7.34
CA TYR A 533 -14.55 26.03 -6.93
C TYR A 533 -14.81 25.97 -5.41
N ASN A 534 -14.85 24.76 -4.85
CA ASN A 534 -15.06 24.55 -3.42
C ASN A 534 -13.91 25.13 -2.57
N THR A 535 -12.68 25.06 -3.05
CA THR A 535 -11.51 25.66 -2.38
C THR A 535 -11.62 27.18 -2.34
N LEU A 536 -12.01 27.80 -3.45
CA LEU A 536 -12.21 29.25 -3.51
C LEU A 536 -13.35 29.73 -2.64
N LEU A 537 -14.47 29.01 -2.68
CA LEU A 537 -15.62 29.27 -1.82
C LEU A 537 -15.22 29.24 -0.36
N SER A 538 -14.45 28.23 0.06
CA SER A 538 -13.91 28.13 1.41
C SER A 538 -13.03 29.33 1.76
N GLY A 539 -12.10 29.71 0.86
CA GLY A 539 -11.26 30.90 1.02
C GLY A 539 -12.06 32.20 1.21
N CYS A 540 -13.03 32.47 0.32
CA CYS A 540 -13.91 33.63 0.41
C CYS A 540 -14.67 33.67 1.73
N CYS A 541 -15.24 32.53 2.14
CA CYS A 541 -16.07 32.43 3.33
C CYS A 541 -15.25 32.58 4.62
N MET A 542 -14.00 32.08 4.65
CA MET A 542 -13.07 32.29 5.77
C MET A 542 -12.67 33.77 5.93
N GLU A 543 -12.53 34.52 4.83
CA GLU A 543 -12.26 35.97 4.87
C GLU A 543 -13.53 36.81 5.11
N GLY A 544 -14.71 36.19 5.23
CA GLY A 544 -16.00 36.89 5.40
C GLY A 544 -16.53 37.55 4.13
N LYS A 545 -15.93 37.30 2.95
CA LYS A 545 -16.35 37.83 1.64
C LYS A 545 -17.43 36.96 1.00
N VAL A 546 -18.54 36.76 1.70
CA VAL A 546 -19.59 35.82 1.30
C VAL A 546 -20.23 36.16 -0.06
N GLU A 547 -20.34 37.46 -0.40
CA GLU A 547 -20.89 37.90 -1.70
C GLU A 547 -20.06 37.42 -2.91
N GLU A 548 -18.74 37.31 -2.77
CA GLU A 548 -17.90 36.68 -3.79
C GLU A 548 -18.14 35.17 -3.82
N GLY A 549 -18.39 34.56 -2.66
CA GLY A 549 -18.79 33.16 -2.58
C GLY A 549 -20.05 32.85 -3.39
N PHE A 550 -21.11 33.65 -3.28
CA PHE A 550 -22.31 33.47 -4.10
C PHE A 550 -22.03 33.63 -5.60
N ARG A 551 -21.22 34.62 -5.99
CA ARG A 551 -20.80 34.78 -7.40
C ARG A 551 -20.05 33.56 -7.94
N ILE A 552 -19.20 32.96 -7.12
CA ILE A 552 -18.45 31.74 -7.46
C ILE A 552 -19.40 30.54 -7.58
N LYS A 553 -20.42 30.41 -6.70
CA LYS A 553 -21.49 29.39 -6.83
C LYS A 553 -22.23 29.54 -8.16
N ASP A 554 -22.63 30.76 -8.51
CA ASP A 554 -23.38 31.02 -9.74
C ASP A 554 -22.54 30.77 -10.99
N GLU A 555 -21.23 31.05 -10.93
CA GLU A 555 -20.28 30.69 -11.99
C GLU A 555 -20.14 29.17 -12.12
N MET A 556 -20.02 28.45 -11.01
CA MET A 556 -19.94 26.99 -10.98
C MET A 556 -21.14 26.35 -11.69
N ILE A 557 -22.35 26.84 -11.41
CA ILE A 557 -23.60 26.41 -12.07
C ILE A 557 -23.57 26.76 -13.57
N ARG A 558 -23.13 27.97 -13.93
CA ARG A 558 -23.04 28.41 -15.34
C ARG A 558 -22.06 27.57 -16.16
N GLN A 559 -21.01 27.04 -15.54
CA GLN A 559 -20.06 26.10 -16.18
C GLN A 559 -20.57 24.65 -16.21
N GLY A 560 -21.79 24.39 -15.73
CA GLY A 560 -22.40 23.05 -15.72
C GLY A 560 -21.87 22.13 -14.61
N ILE A 561 -21.30 22.69 -13.55
CA ILE A 561 -20.84 21.93 -12.38
C ILE A 561 -21.88 22.13 -11.26
N GLU A 562 -22.47 21.02 -10.79
CA GLU A 562 -23.51 21.07 -9.76
C GLU A 562 -22.91 21.28 -8.36
N PRO A 563 -23.43 22.26 -7.57
CA PRO A 563 -23.09 22.42 -6.15
C PRO A 563 -23.30 21.14 -5.35
N ASP A 564 -22.39 20.84 -4.44
CA ASP A 564 -22.51 19.71 -3.53
C ASP A 564 -22.74 20.15 -2.07
N ILE A 565 -22.87 19.18 -1.17
CA ILE A 565 -23.05 19.43 0.27
C ILE A 565 -21.94 20.34 0.81
N PHE A 566 -20.70 20.16 0.32
CA PHE A 566 -19.57 20.96 0.74
C PHE A 566 -19.71 22.42 0.27
N THR A 567 -20.13 22.66 -0.98
CA THR A 567 -20.39 24.00 -1.52
C THR A 567 -21.34 24.79 -0.61
N TYR A 568 -22.49 24.20 -0.26
CA TYR A 568 -23.48 24.83 0.60
C TYR A 568 -22.97 25.00 2.04
N ASN A 569 -22.26 24.02 2.58
CA ASN A 569 -21.65 24.13 3.92
C ASN A 569 -20.63 25.26 4.03
N GLN A 570 -19.83 25.54 2.99
CA GLN A 570 -18.92 26.68 3.00
C GLN A 570 -19.66 28.02 3.04
N LEU A 571 -20.73 28.17 2.24
CA LEU A 571 -21.57 29.38 2.24
C LEU A 571 -22.28 29.58 3.59
N LEU A 572 -22.86 28.51 4.14
CA LEU A 572 -23.45 28.52 5.48
C LEU A 572 -22.40 28.93 6.53
N TYR A 573 -21.18 28.39 6.44
CA TYR A 573 -20.10 28.74 7.36
C TYR A 573 -19.71 30.22 7.26
N GLY A 574 -19.54 30.75 6.05
CA GLY A 574 -19.24 32.17 5.84
C GLY A 574 -20.32 33.10 6.39
N LEU A 575 -21.60 32.78 6.17
CA LEU A 575 -22.73 33.56 6.69
C LEU A 575 -22.85 33.46 8.22
N ALA A 576 -22.70 32.25 8.77
CA ALA A 576 -22.70 32.04 10.21
C ALA A 576 -21.54 32.76 10.90
N TYR A 577 -20.35 32.72 10.31
CA TYR A 577 -19.15 33.38 10.81
C TYR A 577 -19.27 34.91 10.80
N THR A 578 -19.90 35.48 9.76
CA THR A 578 -20.17 36.92 9.66
C THR A 578 -21.41 37.37 10.46
N GLY A 579 -22.14 36.45 11.08
CA GLY A 579 -23.33 36.73 11.89
C GLY A 579 -24.61 36.99 11.08
N LYS A 580 -24.60 36.78 9.76
CA LYS A 580 -25.77 36.96 8.88
C LYS A 580 -26.70 35.74 8.89
N ILE A 581 -27.25 35.41 10.06
CA ILE A 581 -27.94 34.13 10.28
C ILE A 581 -29.25 33.98 9.49
N GLU A 582 -29.98 35.07 9.25
CA GLU A 582 -31.21 35.02 8.44
C GLU A 582 -30.94 34.75 6.96
N GLU A 583 -29.80 35.20 6.43
CA GLU A 583 -29.36 34.80 5.08
C GLU A 583 -28.93 33.32 5.08
N ALA A 584 -28.26 32.86 6.15
CA ALA A 584 -27.86 31.46 6.28
C ALA A 584 -29.07 30.51 6.31
N LYS A 585 -30.16 30.88 6.98
CA LYS A 585 -31.46 30.16 6.94
C LYS A 585 -32.00 30.05 5.51
N LYS A 586 -31.94 31.13 4.72
CA LYS A 586 -32.38 31.09 3.31
C LYS A 586 -31.57 30.10 2.49
N VAL A 587 -30.25 30.06 2.70
CA VAL A 587 -29.36 29.09 2.03
C VAL A 587 -29.68 27.66 2.48
N LEU A 588 -29.98 27.43 3.76
CA LEU A 588 -30.38 26.11 4.25
C LEU A 588 -31.70 25.62 3.62
N ASN A 589 -32.66 26.53 3.42
CA ASN A 589 -33.93 26.22 2.74
C ASN A 589 -33.71 25.98 1.24
N GLU A 590 -32.81 26.73 0.59
CA GLU A 590 -32.40 26.48 -0.80
C GLU A 590 -31.77 25.09 -0.92
N PHE A 591 -30.93 24.72 0.05
CA PHE A 591 -30.24 23.43 0.10
C PHE A 591 -31.25 22.26 0.06
N GLU A 592 -32.28 22.33 0.93
CA GLU A 592 -33.37 21.35 0.97
C GLU A 592 -34.24 21.37 -0.31
N ALA A 593 -34.51 22.55 -0.88
CA ALA A 593 -35.33 22.70 -2.09
C ALA A 593 -34.69 22.14 -3.36
N VAL A 594 -33.35 22.15 -3.45
CA VAL A 594 -32.59 21.56 -4.56
C VAL A 594 -32.53 20.03 -4.46
N GLY A 595 -33.05 19.44 -3.37
CA GLY A 595 -33.08 17.99 -3.15
C GLY A 595 -31.77 17.43 -2.58
N ILE A 596 -30.89 18.29 -2.07
CA ILE A 596 -29.70 17.87 -1.34
C ILE A 596 -29.98 18.03 0.15
N PHE A 597 -29.89 16.93 0.90
CA PHE A 597 -30.25 16.94 2.32
C PHE A 597 -29.08 17.45 3.18
N PRO A 598 -29.29 18.51 4.00
CA PRO A 598 -28.28 18.98 4.94
C PRO A 598 -27.91 17.88 5.93
N ASP A 599 -26.62 17.74 6.21
CA ASP A 599 -26.13 16.77 7.19
C ASP A 599 -26.01 17.39 8.58
N ILE A 600 -25.66 16.56 9.58
CA ILE A 600 -25.46 17.04 10.96
C ILE A 600 -24.40 18.14 11.03
N TYR A 601 -23.45 18.19 10.10
CA TYR A 601 -22.43 19.23 10.05
C TYR A 601 -23.01 20.56 9.56
N SER A 602 -23.87 20.56 8.54
CA SER A 602 -24.63 21.74 8.08
C SER A 602 -25.42 22.38 9.23
N TYR A 603 -26.17 21.57 9.98
CA TYR A 603 -26.94 22.04 11.13
C TYR A 603 -26.03 22.51 12.28
N GLY A 604 -24.86 21.87 12.47
CA GLY A 604 -23.86 22.30 13.44
C GLY A 604 -23.28 23.68 13.14
N ILE A 605 -23.02 24.01 11.87
CA ILE A 605 -22.58 25.35 11.45
C ILE A 605 -23.62 26.41 11.83
N MET A 606 -24.89 26.14 11.53
CA MET A 606 -26.00 27.05 11.86
C MET A 606 -26.12 27.24 13.37
N LEU A 607 -26.03 26.16 14.14
CA LEU A 607 -26.09 26.20 15.59
C LEU A 607 -24.94 27.00 16.21
N ASP A 608 -23.70 26.84 15.71
CA ASP A 608 -22.56 27.66 16.13
C ASP A 608 -22.77 29.13 15.77
N GLY A 609 -23.34 29.40 14.59
CA GLY A 609 -23.75 30.73 14.17
C GLY A 609 -24.71 31.41 15.15
N TYR A 610 -25.83 30.75 15.51
CA TYR A 610 -26.78 31.26 16.51
C TYR A 610 -26.10 31.53 17.86
N CYS A 611 -25.26 30.60 18.30
CA CYS A 611 -24.51 30.73 19.55
C CYS A 611 -23.54 31.92 19.56
N ARG A 612 -22.90 32.23 18.42
CA ARG A 612 -21.96 33.35 18.28
C ARG A 612 -22.63 34.72 18.27
N VAL A 613 -23.78 34.84 17.61
CA VAL A 613 -24.58 36.07 17.61
C VAL A 613 -25.13 36.37 19.01
N GLY A 614 -25.13 35.37 19.89
CA GLY A 614 -25.52 35.52 21.29
C GLY A 614 -27.02 35.33 21.49
N ASP A 615 -27.72 34.70 20.55
CA ASP A 615 -29.12 34.33 20.69
C ASP A 615 -29.24 32.83 21.04
N ILE A 616 -29.18 32.53 22.35
CA ILE A 616 -29.25 31.15 22.84
C ILE A 616 -30.66 30.60 22.71
N GLU A 617 -31.69 31.43 22.80
CA GLU A 617 -33.08 30.97 22.70
C GLU A 617 -33.37 30.46 21.29
N GLU A 618 -32.93 31.18 20.26
CA GLU A 618 -32.98 30.67 18.88
C GLU A 618 -32.13 29.41 18.70
N ALA A 619 -30.96 29.33 19.33
CA ALA A 619 -30.12 28.13 19.28
C ALA A 619 -30.82 26.90 19.89
N ASP A 620 -31.54 27.05 21.01
CA ASP A 620 -32.30 25.96 21.64
C ASP A 620 -33.50 25.53 20.79
N ARG A 621 -34.20 26.49 20.17
CA ARG A 621 -35.29 26.18 19.23
C ARG A 621 -34.76 25.40 18.03
N PHE A 622 -33.63 25.85 17.48
CA PHE A 622 -32.98 25.18 16.36
C PHE A 622 -32.46 23.79 16.75
N PHE A 623 -31.91 23.63 17.96
CA PHE A 623 -31.51 22.31 18.49
C PHE A 623 -32.70 21.37 18.62
N SER A 624 -33.85 21.88 19.08
CA SER A 624 -35.09 21.10 19.17
C SER A 624 -35.58 20.66 17.78
N GLU A 625 -35.39 21.49 16.76
CA GLU A 625 -35.67 21.13 15.36
C GLU A 625 -34.74 20.00 14.87
N ILE A 626 -33.44 20.06 15.15
CA ILE A 626 -32.47 19.00 14.80
C ILE A 626 -32.90 17.67 15.44
N VAL A 627 -33.32 17.69 16.71
CA VAL A 627 -33.83 16.51 17.42
C VAL A 627 -35.11 15.98 16.77
N ALA A 628 -36.04 16.87 16.38
CA ALA A 628 -37.29 16.48 15.74
C ALA A 628 -37.08 15.84 14.35
N LYS A 629 -36.04 16.27 13.61
CA LYS A 629 -35.64 15.68 12.32
C LYS A 629 -35.00 14.28 12.44
N LYS A 630 -34.87 13.73 13.66
CA LYS A 630 -34.31 12.39 13.97
C LYS A 630 -32.90 12.16 13.41
N LEU A 631 -32.10 13.22 13.31
CA LEU A 631 -30.69 13.11 12.93
C LEU A 631 -29.87 12.50 14.08
N GLU A 632 -28.88 11.67 13.75
CA GLU A 632 -27.95 11.13 14.75
C GLU A 632 -27.06 12.26 15.29
N LEU A 633 -27.39 12.76 16.47
CA LEU A 633 -26.59 13.77 17.16
C LEU A 633 -25.20 13.21 17.50
N ASN A 634 -24.19 14.04 17.33
CA ASN A 634 -22.80 13.72 17.69
C ASN A 634 -22.29 14.64 18.81
N VAL A 635 -21.09 14.33 19.30
CA VAL A 635 -20.41 15.09 20.37
C VAL A 635 -20.23 16.57 20.02
N VAL A 636 -20.05 16.90 18.73
CA VAL A 636 -19.76 18.26 18.27
C VAL A 636 -20.96 19.19 18.49
N ILE A 637 -22.18 18.73 18.17
CA ILE A 637 -23.40 19.53 18.35
C ILE A 637 -23.64 19.87 19.82
N TYR A 638 -23.48 18.89 20.72
CA TYR A 638 -23.57 19.14 22.15
C TYR A 638 -22.50 20.10 22.64
N ASN A 639 -21.26 19.94 22.17
CA ASN A 639 -20.15 20.82 22.57
C ASN A 639 -20.35 22.28 22.15
N ILE A 640 -20.97 22.53 20.99
CA ILE A 640 -21.30 23.90 20.54
C ILE A 640 -22.22 24.58 21.58
N LEU A 641 -23.32 23.91 21.96
CA LEU A 641 -24.26 24.46 22.94
C LEU A 641 -23.65 24.56 24.34
N VAL A 642 -22.96 23.51 24.82
CA VAL A 642 -22.26 23.53 26.11
C VAL A 642 -21.31 24.72 26.19
N TYR A 643 -20.52 24.96 25.14
CA TYR A 643 -19.61 26.10 25.09
C TYR A 643 -20.36 27.45 25.07
N ALA A 644 -21.46 27.55 24.32
CA ALA A 644 -22.29 28.76 24.27
C ALA A 644 -22.90 29.11 25.63
N TYR A 645 -23.47 28.12 26.31
CA TYR A 645 -24.01 28.27 27.67
C TYR A 645 -22.93 28.65 28.68
N CYS A 646 -21.75 28.02 28.62
CA CYS A 646 -20.59 28.38 29.44
C CYS A 646 -20.14 29.83 29.21
N ARG A 647 -20.10 30.31 27.95
CA ARG A 647 -19.73 31.69 27.63
C ARG A 647 -20.71 32.72 28.18
N LYS A 648 -22.00 32.41 28.21
CA LYS A 648 -23.02 33.25 28.83
C LYS A 648 -23.11 33.10 30.36
N GLY A 649 -22.34 32.21 30.96
CA GLY A 649 -22.33 31.96 32.40
C GLY A 649 -23.51 31.11 32.91
N ASN A 650 -24.33 30.55 32.02
CA ASN A 650 -25.42 29.65 32.42
C ASN A 650 -24.91 28.20 32.52
N ILE A 651 -24.21 27.92 33.62
CA ILE A 651 -23.57 26.63 33.87
C ILE A 651 -24.59 25.51 34.13
N GLU A 652 -25.75 25.84 34.68
CA GLU A 652 -26.81 24.85 34.98
C GLU A 652 -27.33 24.19 33.69
N SER A 653 -27.66 25.00 32.67
CA SER A 653 -28.03 24.46 31.35
C SER A 653 -26.91 23.66 30.70
N ALA A 654 -25.66 24.10 30.83
CA ALA A 654 -24.51 23.38 30.28
C ALA A 654 -24.33 21.99 30.94
N CYS A 655 -24.52 21.88 32.26
CA CYS A 655 -24.47 20.60 32.98
C CYS A 655 -25.67 19.70 32.66
N ARG A 656 -26.86 20.27 32.45
CA ARG A 656 -28.02 19.51 31.96
C ARG A 656 -27.76 18.88 30.60
N LEU A 657 -27.10 19.59 29.69
CA LEU A 657 -26.71 19.04 28.38
C LEU A 657 -25.69 17.90 28.50
N LEU A 658 -24.75 17.97 29.46
CA LEU A 658 -23.84 16.85 29.75
C LEU A 658 -24.64 15.61 30.22
N GLY A 659 -25.63 15.80 31.09
CA GLY A 659 -26.52 14.72 31.53
C GLY A 659 -27.33 14.11 30.38
N ASP A 660 -27.91 14.94 29.51
CA ASP A 660 -28.64 14.48 28.32
C ASP A 660 -27.74 13.68 27.38
N MET A 661 -26.53 14.16 27.13
CA MET A 661 -25.51 13.48 26.32
C MET A 661 -25.18 12.08 26.86
N LYS A 662 -24.95 11.95 28.18
CA LYS A 662 -24.72 10.65 28.85
C LYS A 662 -25.95 9.74 28.76
N SER A 663 -27.16 10.28 28.96
CA SER A 663 -28.40 9.50 28.90
C SER A 663 -28.66 8.89 27.51
N LYS A 664 -28.24 9.60 26.46
CA LYS A 664 -28.31 9.17 25.05
C LYS A 664 -27.15 8.29 24.62
N ARG A 665 -26.29 7.86 25.56
CA ARG A 665 -25.09 7.04 25.32
C ARG A 665 -24.06 7.69 24.38
N ILE A 666 -24.05 9.01 24.28
CA ILE A 666 -23.01 9.76 23.57
C ILE A 666 -21.90 10.04 24.58
N SER A 667 -20.69 9.54 24.35
CA SER A 667 -19.59 9.69 25.32
C SER A 667 -19.02 11.12 25.29
N PRO A 668 -19.01 11.86 26.42
CA PRO A 668 -18.38 13.16 26.51
C PRO A 668 -16.90 13.09 26.12
N SER A 669 -16.41 14.15 25.48
CA SER A 669 -15.00 14.25 25.07
C SER A 669 -14.22 15.17 26.00
N LEU A 670 -12.89 15.15 25.86
CA LEU A 670 -11.99 16.08 26.55
C LEU A 670 -12.39 17.55 26.33
N VAL A 671 -12.89 17.88 25.14
CA VAL A 671 -13.38 19.24 24.80
C VAL A 671 -14.63 19.59 25.61
N THR A 672 -15.54 18.63 25.81
CA THR A 672 -16.78 18.82 26.58
C THR A 672 -16.49 19.23 28.02
N TYR A 673 -15.66 18.43 28.72
CA TYR A 673 -15.27 18.72 30.10
C TYR A 673 -14.43 19.98 30.21
N SER A 674 -13.47 20.20 29.29
CA SER A 674 -12.63 21.41 29.32
C SER A 674 -13.45 22.69 29.15
N ALA A 675 -14.49 22.67 28.31
CA ALA A 675 -15.41 23.81 28.14
C ALA A 675 -16.25 24.08 29.39
N LEU A 676 -16.75 23.02 30.06
CA LEU A 676 -17.50 23.15 31.32
C LEU A 676 -16.62 23.66 32.47
N ILE A 677 -15.42 23.09 32.62
CA ILE A 677 -14.42 23.52 33.62
C ILE A 677 -14.06 25.00 33.38
N TYR A 678 -13.82 25.39 32.13
CA TYR A 678 -13.56 26.78 31.78
C TYR A 678 -14.75 27.69 32.09
N GLY A 679 -15.97 27.26 31.78
CA GLY A 679 -17.21 27.97 32.13
C GLY A 679 -17.36 28.18 33.64
N MET A 680 -17.21 27.12 34.43
CA MET A 680 -17.25 27.15 35.90
C MET A 680 -16.16 28.05 36.49
N SER A 681 -14.93 27.98 35.95
CA SER A 681 -13.84 28.88 36.31
C SER A 681 -14.14 30.35 36.01
N ASN A 682 -14.95 30.66 34.99
CA ASN A 682 -15.34 32.03 34.67
C ASN A 682 -16.39 32.61 35.62
N VAL A 683 -17.31 31.78 36.14
CA VAL A 683 -18.28 32.18 37.17
C VAL A 683 -17.73 32.00 38.60
N CYS A 684 -16.44 31.71 38.74
CA CYS A 684 -15.73 31.49 40.01
C CYS A 684 -16.23 30.29 40.84
N ASP A 685 -16.89 29.30 40.20
CA ASP A 685 -17.24 28.02 40.83
C ASP A 685 -16.06 27.03 40.70
N PHE A 686 -15.03 27.23 41.53
CA PHE A 686 -13.83 26.39 41.50
C PHE A 686 -14.07 24.97 42.03
N GLN A 687 -15.02 24.78 42.94
CA GLN A 687 -15.34 23.46 43.49
C GLN A 687 -16.04 22.61 42.42
N GLY A 688 -17.01 23.18 41.70
CA GLY A 688 -17.62 22.54 40.53
C GLY A 688 -16.57 22.20 39.47
N ALA A 689 -15.69 23.15 39.14
CA ALA A 689 -14.61 22.94 38.17
C ALA A 689 -13.69 21.76 38.57
N LYS A 690 -13.35 21.63 39.86
CA LYS A 690 -12.54 20.52 40.37
C LYS A 690 -13.29 19.19 40.30
N THR A 691 -14.57 19.16 40.66
CA THR A 691 -15.38 17.93 40.57
C THR A 691 -15.49 17.41 39.14
N LEU A 692 -15.72 18.28 38.15
CA LEU A 692 -15.73 17.89 36.74
C LEU A 692 -14.36 17.43 36.25
N PHE A 693 -13.28 18.03 36.75
CA PHE A 693 -11.92 17.61 36.41
C PHE A 693 -11.59 16.21 36.93
N ASP A 694 -12.08 15.86 38.13
CA ASP A 694 -11.92 14.53 38.71
C ASP A 694 -12.85 13.50 38.03
N GLU A 695 -14.08 13.89 37.67
CA GLU A 695 -15.00 13.06 36.88
C GLU A 695 -14.41 12.72 35.49
N MET A 696 -13.80 13.71 34.82
CA MET A 696 -13.13 13.50 33.54
C MET A 696 -12.04 12.41 33.62
N ARG A 697 -11.31 12.35 34.73
CA ARG A 697 -10.30 11.30 34.98
C ARG A 697 -10.94 9.95 35.27
N ALA A 698 -12.03 9.92 36.05
CA ALA A 698 -12.76 8.70 36.35
C ALA A 698 -13.34 8.03 35.09
N GLU A 699 -13.68 8.82 34.07
CA GLU A 699 -14.12 8.33 32.76
C GLU A 699 -12.95 7.89 31.83
N GLY A 700 -11.70 7.94 32.31
CA GLY A 700 -10.52 7.52 31.55
C GLY A 700 -10.00 8.55 30.55
N LEU A 701 -10.46 9.80 30.61
CA LEU A 701 -9.98 10.88 29.75
C LEU A 701 -8.76 11.56 30.41
N MET A 702 -7.61 11.50 29.73
CA MET A 702 -6.37 12.12 30.20
C MET A 702 -6.44 13.66 30.05
N PRO A 703 -6.28 14.45 31.13
CA PRO A 703 -6.27 15.90 31.04
C PRO A 703 -5.12 16.44 30.21
N ASN A 704 -5.40 17.40 29.33
CA ASN A 704 -4.40 18.08 28.51
C ASN A 704 -4.08 19.48 29.08
N VAL A 705 -3.18 20.19 28.39
CA VAL A 705 -2.77 21.56 28.74
C VAL A 705 -3.97 22.51 28.91
N VAL A 706 -5.01 22.37 28.07
CA VAL A 706 -6.21 23.22 28.12
C VAL A 706 -7.03 22.96 29.38
N SER A 707 -7.28 21.70 29.74
CA SER A 707 -8.04 21.33 30.95
C SER A 707 -7.34 21.81 32.22
N TYR A 708 -6.01 21.60 32.31
CA TYR A 708 -5.21 22.10 33.44
C TYR A 708 -5.20 23.63 33.51
N THR A 709 -5.02 24.31 32.37
CA THR A 709 -5.00 25.78 32.32
C THR A 709 -6.36 26.37 32.71
N ALA A 710 -7.48 25.74 32.30
CA ALA A 710 -8.82 26.17 32.69
C ALA A 710 -9.06 26.04 34.19
N LEU A 711 -8.60 24.95 34.82
CA LEU A 711 -8.67 24.74 36.27
C LEU A 711 -7.78 25.74 37.04
N ILE A 712 -6.54 25.92 36.58
CA ILE A 712 -5.59 26.91 37.14
C ILE A 712 -6.19 28.32 37.06
N SER A 713 -6.80 28.69 35.93
CA SER A 713 -7.48 29.98 35.75
C SER A 713 -8.57 30.21 36.79
N GLY A 714 -9.37 29.18 37.10
CA GLY A 714 -10.39 29.24 38.14
C GLY A 714 -9.79 29.51 39.52
N TYR A 715 -8.77 28.76 39.92
CA TYR A 715 -8.08 28.98 41.20
C TYR A 715 -7.37 30.34 41.28
N CYS A 716 -6.76 30.81 40.19
CA CYS A 716 -6.16 32.14 40.11
C CYS A 716 -7.19 33.25 40.31
N LYS A 717 -8.38 33.14 39.69
CA LYS A 717 -9.47 34.12 39.87
C LYS A 717 -10.04 34.10 41.29
N ALA A 718 -10.06 32.94 41.94
CA ALA A 718 -10.46 32.78 43.34
C ALA A 718 -9.37 33.22 44.35
N GLY A 719 -8.16 33.54 43.88
CA GLY A 719 -7.02 33.89 44.74
C GLY A 719 -6.35 32.72 45.47
N LEU A 720 -6.71 31.47 45.13
CA LEU A 720 -6.23 30.25 45.78
C LEU A 720 -4.89 29.79 45.19
N MET A 721 -3.83 30.58 45.35
CA MET A 721 -2.54 30.34 44.69
C MET A 721 -1.77 29.10 45.19
N GLN A 722 -2.11 28.57 46.37
CA GLN A 722 -1.52 27.31 46.84
C GLN A 722 -2.03 26.11 46.02
N GLU A 723 -3.32 26.08 45.71
CA GLU A 723 -3.91 25.06 44.84
C GLU A 723 -3.34 25.14 43.42
N VAL A 724 -3.09 26.35 42.91
CA VAL A 724 -2.40 26.55 41.62
C VAL A 724 -1.04 25.85 41.58
N LYS A 725 -0.25 25.96 42.65
CA LYS A 725 1.07 25.29 42.74
C LYS A 725 0.93 23.76 42.74
N ILE A 726 -0.05 23.23 43.46
CA ILE A 726 -0.33 21.78 43.52
C ILE A 726 -0.70 21.27 42.12
N VAL A 727 -1.64 21.94 41.44
CA VAL A 727 -2.09 21.56 40.10
C VAL A 727 -0.97 21.68 39.07
N LEU A 728 -0.10 22.69 39.18
CA LEU A 728 1.06 22.85 38.29
C LEU A 728 2.10 21.73 38.48
N GLN A 729 2.38 21.33 39.72
CA GLN A 729 3.27 20.20 40.00
C GLN A 729 2.69 18.88 39.47
N GLU A 730 1.37 18.71 39.63
CA GLU A 730 0.65 17.56 39.09
C GLU A 730 0.73 17.51 37.56
N MET A 731 0.52 18.65 36.89
CA MET A 731 0.64 18.79 35.43
C MET A 731 2.02 18.34 34.94
N LEU A 732 3.10 18.75 35.62
CA LEU A 732 4.48 18.32 35.30
C LEU A 732 4.73 16.84 35.59
N LYS A 733 4.16 16.28 36.65
CA LYS A 733 4.27 14.85 37.00
C LYS A 733 3.70 13.94 35.92
N TYR A 734 2.63 14.37 35.25
CA TYR A 734 2.02 13.64 34.14
C TYR A 734 2.63 13.99 32.77
N GLU A 735 3.84 14.57 32.75
CA GLU A 735 4.57 14.99 31.52
C GLU A 735 3.81 15.99 30.63
N VAL A 736 2.78 16.64 31.17
CA VAL A 736 2.06 17.72 30.46
C VAL A 736 2.83 19.02 30.68
N ARG A 737 3.43 19.59 29.64
CA ARG A 737 4.24 20.82 29.78
C ARG A 737 3.37 22.08 29.74
N PRO A 738 3.53 23.02 30.69
CA PRO A 738 2.90 24.34 30.64
C PRO A 738 3.27 25.08 29.35
N ASN A 739 2.29 25.73 28.72
CA ASN A 739 2.52 26.56 27.54
C ASN A 739 2.48 28.05 27.90
N LEU A 740 2.70 28.91 26.90
CA LEU A 740 2.60 30.37 26.99
C LEU A 740 1.35 30.80 27.78
N ILE A 741 0.17 30.28 27.40
CA ILE A 741 -1.11 30.64 28.00
C ILE A 741 -1.16 30.26 29.49
N THR A 742 -0.68 29.06 29.86
CA THR A 742 -0.65 28.62 31.27
C THR A 742 0.17 29.59 32.13
N TYR A 743 1.34 30.00 31.67
CA TYR A 743 2.18 30.98 32.38
C TYR A 743 1.51 32.34 32.47
N THR A 744 0.94 32.85 31.39
CA THR A 744 0.20 34.13 31.37
C THR A 744 -0.95 34.13 32.36
N VAL A 745 -1.69 33.03 32.49
CA VAL A 745 -2.81 32.88 33.45
C VAL A 745 -2.31 32.93 34.91
N ILE A 746 -1.21 32.25 35.22
CA ILE A 746 -0.63 32.26 36.58
C ILE A 746 -0.10 33.64 36.94
N ILE A 747 0.60 34.29 36.01
CA ILE A 747 1.09 35.67 36.15
C ILE A 747 -0.09 36.60 36.41
N ASN A 748 -1.16 36.50 35.62
CA ASN A 748 -2.38 37.27 35.85
C ASN A 748 -2.98 37.03 37.24
N GLY A 749 -2.98 35.79 37.72
CA GLY A 749 -3.43 35.44 39.07
C GLY A 749 -2.68 36.18 40.17
N TYR A 750 -1.34 36.18 40.13
CA TYR A 750 -0.52 36.94 41.09
C TYR A 750 -0.70 38.46 40.94
N CYS A 751 -0.80 38.96 39.71
CA CYS A 751 -1.11 40.37 39.43
C CYS A 751 -2.46 40.79 40.02
N LEU A 752 -3.50 39.95 39.94
CA LEU A 752 -4.82 40.23 40.49
C LEU A 752 -4.81 40.35 42.02
N LEU A 753 -3.92 39.62 42.69
CA LEU A 753 -3.66 39.67 44.14
C LEU A 753 -2.71 40.79 44.56
N GLY A 754 -2.07 41.48 43.61
CA GLY A 754 -1.08 42.53 43.87
C GLY A 754 0.31 42.02 44.24
N ASP A 755 0.59 40.72 44.11
CA ASP A 755 1.90 40.13 44.41
C ASP A 755 2.80 40.14 43.17
N MET A 756 3.37 41.32 42.88
CA MET A 756 4.25 41.51 41.72
C MET A 756 5.56 40.71 41.81
N LYS A 757 6.06 40.47 43.03
CA LYS A 757 7.29 39.70 43.23
C LYS A 757 7.14 38.27 42.73
N GLN A 758 6.06 37.59 43.09
CA GLN A 758 5.80 36.24 42.59
C GLN A 758 5.48 36.21 41.09
N ALA A 759 4.80 37.24 40.56
CA ALA A 759 4.55 37.36 39.13
C ALA A 759 5.87 37.39 38.32
N CYS A 760 6.86 38.17 38.75
CA CYS A 760 8.19 38.23 38.12
C CYS A 760 8.96 36.91 38.23
N VAL A 761 8.84 36.17 39.34
CA VAL A 761 9.46 34.84 39.48
C VAL A 761 8.90 33.85 38.45
N ILE A 762 7.58 33.84 38.23
CA ILE A 762 6.94 32.98 37.23
C ILE A 762 7.36 33.40 35.81
N LEU A 763 7.49 34.69 35.53
CA LEU A 763 8.04 35.19 34.26
C LEU A 763 9.47 34.69 34.02
N GLY A 764 10.34 34.71 35.03
CA GLY A 764 11.69 34.14 34.92
C GLY A 764 11.71 32.63 34.65
N GLN A 765 10.75 31.88 35.21
CA GLN A 765 10.59 30.44 34.91
C GLN A 765 10.15 30.20 33.46
N MET A 766 9.28 31.07 32.93
CA MET A 766 8.83 31.02 31.54
C MET A 766 9.99 31.13 30.55
N PHE A 767 10.91 32.08 30.78
CA PHE A 767 12.15 32.23 29.98
C PHE A 767 13.08 31.02 30.10
N LYS A 768 13.29 30.51 31.32
CA LYS A 768 14.14 29.31 31.55
C LYS A 768 13.65 28.07 30.80
N ASN A 769 12.34 27.98 30.58
CA ASN A 769 11.72 26.89 29.83
C ASN A 769 11.67 27.15 28.31
N GLY A 770 12.31 28.23 27.83
CA GLY A 770 12.39 28.57 26.40
C GLY A 770 11.11 29.14 25.81
N ILE A 771 10.19 29.64 26.65
CA ILE A 771 8.91 30.20 26.21
C ILE A 771 9.02 31.73 26.27
N LEU A 772 8.83 32.39 25.12
CA LEU A 772 8.88 33.85 25.03
C LEU A 772 7.50 34.46 25.36
N PRO A 773 7.43 35.55 26.15
CA PRO A 773 6.18 36.23 26.42
C PRO A 773 5.62 36.94 25.20
N ASP A 774 4.29 36.94 25.10
CA ASP A 774 3.54 37.58 24.02
C ASP A 774 2.96 38.95 24.45
N PRO A 775 2.42 39.75 23.51
CA PRO A 775 1.83 41.05 23.83
C PRO A 775 0.70 41.00 24.88
N VAL A 776 0.00 39.86 24.99
CA VAL A 776 -1.06 39.66 26.00
C VAL A 776 -0.45 39.53 27.39
N THR A 777 0.64 38.79 27.53
CA THR A 777 1.37 38.61 28.80
C THR A 777 1.90 39.94 29.32
N TYR A 778 2.46 40.77 28.43
CA TYR A 778 2.90 42.11 28.81
C TYR A 778 1.75 43.01 29.22
N ARG A 779 0.62 42.99 28.50
CA ARG A 779 -0.57 43.76 28.87
C ARG A 779 -1.09 43.39 30.26
N VAL A 780 -1.06 42.10 30.61
CA VAL A 780 -1.43 41.59 31.93
C VAL A 780 -0.50 42.13 33.03
N LEU A 781 0.81 42.11 32.79
CA LEU A 781 1.81 42.61 33.74
C LEU A 781 1.65 44.12 33.98
N VAL A 782 1.50 44.91 32.91
CA VAL A 782 1.27 46.36 33.00
C VAL A 782 0.01 46.67 33.81
N LYS A 783 -1.09 45.96 33.55
CA LYS A 783 -2.34 46.11 34.31
C LYS A 783 -2.17 45.72 35.79
N GLY A 784 -1.37 44.69 36.08
CA GLY A 784 -1.02 44.29 37.45
C GLY A 784 -0.25 45.37 38.20
N ILE A 785 0.78 45.95 37.57
CA ILE A 785 1.61 47.02 38.15
C ILE A 785 0.78 48.28 38.42
N GLN A 786 -0.12 48.65 37.49
CA GLN A 786 -1.05 49.77 37.68
C GLN A 786 -1.97 49.60 38.90
N LYS A 787 -2.36 48.36 39.20
CA LYS A 787 -3.24 48.04 40.34
C LYS A 787 -2.48 47.88 41.67
N GLY A 788 -1.20 47.50 41.62
CA GLY A 788 -0.34 47.26 42.80
C GLY A 788 0.41 48.47 43.34
N GLY A 789 0.51 49.58 42.58
CA GLY A 789 1.11 50.84 43.03
C GLY A 789 2.64 50.81 43.26
N GLN A 790 3.35 49.78 42.77
CA GLN A 790 4.79 49.61 42.99
C GLN A 790 5.59 50.07 41.75
N LEU A 791 6.06 51.32 41.79
CA LEU A 791 6.79 51.98 40.69
C LEU A 791 8.16 51.34 40.39
N VAL A 792 8.83 50.82 41.43
CA VAL A 792 10.21 50.30 41.35
C VAL A 792 10.27 48.95 40.62
N ASP A 793 9.28 48.09 40.82
CA ASP A 793 9.22 46.76 40.20
C ASP A 793 8.91 46.86 38.69
N GLY A 794 8.23 47.93 38.26
CA GLY A 794 7.97 48.23 36.83
C GLY A 794 9.22 48.64 36.05
N LEU A 795 10.14 49.39 36.67
CA LEU A 795 11.42 49.78 36.06
C LEU A 795 12.34 48.58 35.89
N HIS A 796 12.42 47.70 36.89
CA HIS A 796 13.21 46.47 36.81
C HIS A 796 12.67 45.49 35.76
N LEU A 797 11.35 45.46 35.54
CA LEU A 797 10.73 44.72 34.46
C LEU A 797 11.12 45.30 33.09
N GLY A 798 11.19 46.63 32.95
CA GLY A 798 11.67 47.29 31.72
C GLY A 798 13.10 46.87 31.37
N ASP A 799 14.01 46.89 32.35
CA ASP A 799 15.43 46.53 32.15
C ASP A 799 15.59 45.05 31.76
N THR A 800 14.88 44.14 32.42
CA THR A 800 14.91 42.70 32.10
C THR A 800 14.31 42.35 30.73
N LEU A 801 13.43 43.20 30.18
CA LEU A 801 12.89 43.04 28.83
C LEU A 801 13.82 43.56 27.74
N ILE A 802 14.57 44.63 28.03
CA ILE A 802 15.60 45.17 27.14
C ILE A 802 16.77 44.18 27.01
N GLU A 803 17.17 43.53 28.10
CA GLU A 803 18.23 42.53 28.10
C GLU A 803 17.83 41.20 27.42
N ALA A 804 16.53 40.90 27.31
CA ALA A 804 16.01 39.63 26.76
C ALA A 804 15.51 39.72 25.30
N GLY A 805 15.42 40.91 24.70
CA GLY A 805 14.78 41.15 23.39
C GLY A 805 15.75 41.27 22.20
N ASN A 806 15.34 40.72 21.04
CA ASN A 806 15.92 40.99 19.72
C ASN A 806 15.47 42.38 19.21
N GLU A 807 16.28 43.04 18.35
CA GLU A 807 16.12 44.43 17.88
C GLU A 807 14.75 44.79 17.22
N SER A 808 13.90 43.82 16.85
CA SER A 808 12.69 44.05 16.06
C SER A 808 11.46 44.55 16.84
N ASP A 809 11.40 44.38 18.16
CA ASP A 809 10.23 44.71 18.98
C ASP A 809 10.45 45.91 19.93
N VAL A 810 11.63 46.54 19.88
CA VAL A 810 12.04 47.67 20.73
C VAL A 810 11.02 48.81 20.70
N ILE A 811 10.43 49.11 19.53
CA ILE A 811 9.44 50.19 19.35
C ILE A 811 8.16 49.91 20.13
N THR A 812 7.72 48.65 20.15
CA THR A 812 6.53 48.21 20.90
C THR A 812 6.75 48.32 22.40
N TYR A 813 7.94 47.93 22.87
CA TYR A 813 8.35 48.04 24.27
C TYR A 813 8.46 49.49 24.74
N THR A 814 9.11 50.36 23.95
CA THR A 814 9.24 51.79 24.27
C THR A 814 7.88 52.49 24.29
N SER A 815 6.98 52.18 23.33
CA SER A 815 5.63 52.79 23.30
C SER A 815 4.72 52.36 24.47
N LEU A 816 4.85 51.11 24.95
CA LEU A 816 4.11 50.62 26.12
C LEU A 816 4.62 51.25 27.42
N ILE A 817 5.93 51.49 27.51
CA ILE A 817 6.57 52.21 28.63
C ILE A 817 6.20 53.71 28.58
N ASP A 818 6.17 54.34 27.40
CA ASP A 818 5.73 55.74 27.23
C ASP A 818 4.24 55.92 27.55
N SER A 819 3.38 54.97 27.16
CA SER A 819 1.95 54.96 27.52
C SER A 819 1.75 54.78 29.04
N TRP A 820 2.62 54.02 29.71
CA TRP A 820 2.64 53.89 31.16
C TRP A 820 3.04 55.19 31.85
N MET A 821 4.11 55.86 31.38
CA MET A 821 4.55 57.17 31.90
C MET A 821 3.48 58.25 31.73
N GLN A 822 2.75 58.26 30.61
CA GLN A 822 1.63 59.19 30.38
C GLN A 822 0.40 58.91 31.26
N SER A 823 0.17 57.66 31.68
CA SER A 823 -0.95 57.34 32.58
C SER A 823 -0.70 57.79 34.03
N LEU A 824 0.56 57.76 34.48
CA LEU A 824 0.97 58.22 35.81
C LEU A 824 0.89 59.73 35.97
N THR A 825 1.22 60.50 34.92
CA THR A 825 1.08 61.97 34.93
C THR A 825 -0.38 62.44 34.99
N SER A 826 -1.34 61.59 34.58
CA SER A 826 -2.77 61.91 34.68
C SER A 826 -3.37 61.68 36.07
N THR A 827 -2.71 60.90 36.93
CA THR A 827 -3.15 60.64 38.31
C THR A 827 -2.55 61.58 39.35
N ASP A 828 -1.50 62.34 39.00
CA ASP A 828 -0.79 63.23 39.93
C ASP A 828 -1.34 64.67 39.98
N GLU A 829 -2.34 65.03 39.18
CA GLU A 829 -3.07 66.32 39.35
C GLU A 829 -4.00 66.33 40.59
N GLY A 830 -4.05 65.25 41.37
CA GLY A 830 -4.94 65.10 42.51
C GLY A 830 -4.33 65.34 43.90
N LEU A 831 -3.00 65.33 44.10
CA LEU A 831 -2.43 65.40 45.46
C LEU A 831 -0.94 65.81 45.55
N ARG A 832 -0.51 66.88 44.88
CA ARG A 832 0.27 68.01 45.48
C ARG A 832 0.78 68.99 44.44
#